data_AF-A0A535KCK1-F1
#
_entry.id   AF-A0A535KCK1-F1
#
_cell.length_a   1.000
_cell.length_b   1.000
_cell.length_c   1.000
_cell.angle_alpha   90.00
_cell.angle_beta   90.00
_cell.angle_gamma   90.00
#
_symmetry.space_group_name_H-M   'P 1'
#
loop_
_entity.id
_entity.type
_entity.pdbx_description
1 polymer ?
#
loop_
_entity_poly.entity_id
_entity_poly.type
_entity_poly.pdbx_seq_one_letter_code
_entity_poly.pdbx_strand_id
1 'polypeptide(L)'
;MNPRLAMRLVRLGYAGAAGAGIGSFAFWTIYWFSFVRGSLRGPDFFNFYGAAKLYVTSGGSAVYDLAMQRQVELQITGQDPSRFILLPYFHPPYYTLLIAPLAFLDYRHAYYVMAAVDVALVVALIAILVKTSLRVHGRGWLVASAMIGGFFPLFVTVLQGQYDLVVLVPLAGAYASWARGRYAMAGALSALALAKPQLLLLIPILFIARRAWGALAAFAAVVLALGVVSVVGLGFGSVMTYLTTVGSWAVTGQIPTTGLVYTDPAVYSFRALLEGIPGAGQVVAPAILLLLLALAALSLSWRPDRPRLDFALAIAVSLVLSPHQNIHDLALLVIPGFALADLALAGQLRWPHVAVAVLFFAYAAIDLTLTINFWSAAVGAFAVAGYLTVERMAVRPDPIPLGELHWSGPRPRRVIVLPAYRAAKTLVEVVGDIPQGHADRILLVDDASADATVSVATALRLDVIRHRRNLGYGGNQKTCYRQALAMGADVVVMLHPDGQYDPAIIPNLCRVIESGEADIVLGSRWLGLDPAKAGMPWWKRLGNRFLTASENRVLGLKLSEYHTGYRAYSRRFLEAIPFLENSNDFVFDTQVLIQAATFGFKIGEVPAIGRYHEDASSVSFKTSTVYGLETLGALMRYVLHRAGFPCRWLTPASDAAEKARAISKVAHDSQV
;
A
#
# COMPACT_ATOMS: atom_id res chain seq x y z
N MET A 1 15.03 -13.70 -14.70
CA MET A 1 15.79 -12.59 -15.33
C MET A 1 17.05 -12.36 -14.52
N ASN A 2 18.23 -12.32 -15.15
CA ASN A 2 19.51 -12.10 -14.48
C ASN A 2 19.49 -10.74 -13.73
N PRO A 3 19.84 -10.68 -12.42
CA PRO A 3 19.83 -9.44 -11.64
C PRO A 3 20.67 -8.30 -12.26
N ARG A 4 21.77 -8.65 -12.93
CA ARG A 4 22.62 -7.68 -13.64
C ARG A 4 21.96 -7.13 -14.89
N LEU A 5 21.22 -7.97 -15.62
CA LEU A 5 20.44 -7.57 -16.79
C LEU A 5 19.26 -6.67 -16.39
N ALA A 6 18.56 -7.02 -15.30
CA ALA A 6 17.49 -6.21 -14.74
C ALA A 6 17.96 -4.80 -14.35
N MET A 7 19.09 -4.70 -13.66
CA MET A 7 19.69 -3.40 -13.31
C MET A 7 20.17 -2.61 -14.53
N ARG A 8 20.67 -3.26 -15.59
CA ARG A 8 21.02 -2.59 -16.85
C ARG A 8 19.78 -1.99 -17.53
N LEU A 9 18.69 -2.74 -17.61
CA LEU A 9 17.43 -2.26 -18.20
C LEU A 9 16.86 -1.06 -17.42
N VAL A 10 16.90 -1.12 -16.08
CA VAL A 10 16.49 -0.01 -15.22
C VAL A 10 17.31 1.25 -15.53
N ARG A 11 18.65 1.14 -15.62
CA ARG A 11 19.52 2.28 -15.95
C ARG A 11 19.28 2.84 -17.35
N LEU A 12 19.03 1.97 -18.34
CA LEU A 12 18.75 2.39 -19.71
C LEU A 12 17.43 3.16 -19.81
N GLY A 13 16.39 2.71 -19.09
CA GLY A 13 15.12 3.42 -18.98
C GLY A 13 15.27 4.83 -18.40
N TYR A 14 16.06 4.98 -17.33
CA TYR A 14 16.36 6.31 -16.78
C TYR A 14 17.14 7.20 -17.75
N ALA A 15 18.10 6.65 -18.49
CA ALA A 15 18.84 7.43 -19.49
C ALA A 15 17.92 7.94 -20.61
N GLY A 16 16.97 7.11 -21.06
CA GLY A 16 15.94 7.53 -22.02
C GLY A 16 15.04 8.64 -21.47
N ALA A 17 14.55 8.48 -20.24
CA ALA A 17 13.71 9.49 -19.58
C ALA A 17 14.47 10.82 -19.36
N ALA A 18 15.76 10.75 -19.03
CA ALA A 18 16.62 11.93 -18.91
C ALA A 18 16.75 12.68 -20.24
N GLY A 19 16.99 11.95 -21.34
CA GLY A 19 17.08 12.54 -22.67
C GLY A 19 15.78 13.23 -23.09
N ALA A 20 14.63 12.59 -22.83
CA ALA A 20 13.31 13.20 -23.06
C ALA A 20 13.14 14.48 -22.23
N GLY A 21 13.53 14.46 -20.96
CA GLY A 21 13.46 15.64 -20.09
C GLY A 21 14.33 16.80 -20.55
N ILE A 22 15.55 16.56 -21.03
CA ILE A 22 16.40 17.61 -21.62
C ILE A 22 15.73 18.23 -22.86
N GLY A 23 15.20 17.39 -23.75
CA GLY A 23 14.52 17.86 -24.95
C GLY A 23 13.29 18.70 -24.63
N SER A 24 12.46 18.23 -23.69
CA SER A 24 11.27 18.94 -23.20
C SER A 24 11.67 20.28 -22.57
N PHE A 25 12.65 20.30 -21.67
CA PHE A 25 13.16 21.52 -21.05
C PHE A 25 13.63 22.56 -22.08
N ALA A 26 14.41 22.14 -23.07
CA ALA A 26 14.91 23.03 -24.11
C ALA A 26 13.78 23.63 -24.95
N PHE A 27 12.83 22.80 -25.41
CA PHE A 27 11.67 23.24 -26.18
C PHE A 27 10.84 24.28 -25.41
N TRP A 28 10.50 23.96 -24.16
CA TRP A 28 9.67 24.81 -23.33
C TRP A 28 10.36 26.11 -22.94
N THR A 29 11.66 26.07 -22.65
CA THR A 29 12.45 27.28 -22.40
C THR A 29 12.41 28.24 -23.59
N ILE A 30 12.56 27.74 -24.82
CA ILE A 30 12.47 28.55 -26.05
C ILE A 30 11.05 29.15 -26.20
N TYR A 31 10.02 28.36 -25.92
CA TYR A 31 8.63 28.83 -25.93
C TYR A 31 8.41 29.96 -24.91
N TRP A 32 8.89 29.80 -23.68
CA TRP A 32 8.76 30.81 -22.63
C TRP A 32 9.46 32.13 -22.98
N PHE A 33 10.69 32.09 -23.52
CA PHE A 33 11.37 33.30 -23.97
C PHE A 33 10.60 34.03 -25.08
N SER A 34 9.98 33.27 -25.98
CA SER A 34 9.13 33.83 -27.05
C SER A 34 7.88 34.48 -26.47
N PHE A 35 7.24 33.84 -25.48
CA PHE A 35 6.08 34.34 -24.77
C PHE A 35 6.37 35.63 -23.98
N VAL A 36 7.47 35.65 -23.24
CA VAL A 36 7.92 36.78 -22.40
C VAL A 36 8.20 38.05 -23.22
N ARG A 37 8.73 37.89 -24.44
CA ARG A 37 8.96 38.99 -25.39
C ARG A 37 7.68 39.48 -26.07
N GLY A 38 6.63 38.67 -26.06
CA GLY A 38 5.33 38.99 -26.63
C GLY A 38 4.46 39.88 -25.73
N SER A 39 3.15 39.74 -25.87
CA SER A 39 2.15 40.60 -25.22
C SER A 39 1.90 40.27 -23.74
N LEU A 40 2.42 39.14 -23.22
CA LEU A 40 2.06 38.58 -21.90
C LEU A 40 0.53 38.46 -21.68
N ARG A 41 -0.25 38.41 -22.77
CA ARG A 41 -1.69 38.13 -22.75
C ARG A 41 -1.87 36.62 -22.73
N GLY A 42 -2.57 36.10 -21.72
CA GLY A 42 -2.89 34.67 -21.60
C GLY A 42 -2.31 33.88 -20.41
N PRO A 43 -1.31 34.33 -19.61
CA PRO A 43 -0.95 33.61 -18.39
C PRO A 43 -1.96 33.91 -17.29
N ASP A 44 -2.24 32.94 -16.43
CA ASP A 44 -3.20 33.12 -15.32
C ASP A 44 -2.76 34.20 -14.34
N PHE A 45 -1.46 34.58 -14.32
CA PHE A 45 -0.85 35.59 -13.47
C PHE A 45 -1.62 36.91 -13.29
N PHE A 46 -2.43 37.34 -14.27
CA PHE A 46 -3.23 38.56 -14.12
C PHE A 46 -4.24 38.50 -12.97
N ASN A 47 -4.74 37.32 -12.60
CA ASN A 47 -5.67 37.20 -11.47
C ASN A 47 -4.94 37.38 -10.13
N PHE A 48 -3.72 36.83 -9.99
CA PHE A 48 -2.84 37.00 -8.83
C PHE A 48 -2.41 38.45 -8.67
N TYR A 49 -1.95 39.06 -9.77
CA TYR A 49 -1.59 40.48 -9.78
C TYR A 49 -2.80 41.37 -9.51
N GLY A 50 -3.98 41.04 -10.06
CA GLY A 50 -5.23 41.74 -9.81
C GLY A 50 -5.64 41.69 -8.33
N ALA A 51 -5.55 40.53 -7.69
CA ALA A 51 -5.82 40.37 -6.26
C ALA A 51 -4.82 41.14 -5.38
N ALA A 52 -3.53 41.10 -5.72
CA ALA A 52 -2.51 41.91 -5.04
C ALA A 52 -2.82 43.41 -5.15
N LYS A 53 -3.23 43.87 -6.34
CA LYS A 53 -3.58 45.27 -6.59
C LYS A 53 -4.83 45.68 -5.82
N LEU A 54 -5.90 44.87 -5.85
CA LEU A 54 -7.12 45.09 -5.07
C LEU A 54 -6.83 45.18 -3.57
N TYR A 55 -5.98 44.31 -3.05
CA TYR A 55 -5.58 44.36 -1.64
C TYR A 55 -4.93 45.70 -1.28
N VAL A 56 -3.96 46.17 -2.09
CA VAL A 56 -3.24 47.42 -1.83
C VAL A 56 -4.12 48.66 -2.04
N THR A 57 -5.02 48.67 -3.01
CA THR A 57 -5.86 49.85 -3.33
C THR A 57 -7.15 49.92 -2.54
N SER A 58 -7.71 48.79 -2.14
CA SER A 58 -9.10 48.68 -1.68
C SER A 58 -9.28 47.79 -0.44
N GLY A 59 -8.18 47.23 0.09
CA GLY A 59 -8.17 46.45 1.32
C GLY A 59 -8.61 44.99 1.16
N GLY A 60 -8.58 44.25 2.27
CA GLY A 60 -8.81 42.79 2.29
C GLY A 60 -10.23 42.36 1.90
N SER A 61 -11.24 43.21 2.08
CA SER A 61 -12.64 42.91 1.71
C SER A 61 -12.86 42.89 0.20
N ALA A 62 -12.07 43.66 -0.56
CA ALA A 62 -12.18 43.75 -2.02
C ALA A 62 -11.58 42.53 -2.73
N VAL A 63 -10.67 41.79 -2.08
CA VAL A 63 -9.91 40.68 -2.68
C VAL A 63 -10.82 39.56 -3.19
N TYR A 64 -11.92 39.28 -2.50
CA TYR A 64 -12.86 38.19 -2.83
C TYR A 64 -14.17 38.67 -3.48
N ASP A 65 -14.26 39.96 -3.84
CA ASP A 65 -15.40 40.52 -4.56
C ASP A 65 -15.22 40.28 -6.07
N LEU A 66 -16.09 39.45 -6.66
CA LEU A 66 -16.00 39.06 -8.06
C LEU A 66 -16.20 40.22 -9.05
N ALA A 67 -17.00 41.23 -8.69
CA ALA A 67 -17.22 42.39 -9.54
C ALA A 67 -15.96 43.27 -9.57
N MET A 68 -15.32 43.46 -8.42
CA MET A 68 -14.05 44.18 -8.32
C MET A 68 -12.91 43.42 -9.01
N GLN A 69 -12.84 42.09 -8.86
CA GLN A 69 -11.89 41.25 -9.60
C GLN A 69 -12.04 41.45 -11.11
N ARG A 70 -13.27 41.33 -11.63
CA ARG A 70 -13.54 41.53 -13.06
C ARG A 70 -13.10 42.90 -13.55
N GLN A 71 -13.36 43.96 -12.77
CA GLN A 71 -12.98 45.32 -13.16
C GLN A 71 -11.46 45.47 -13.29
N VAL A 72 -10.70 44.93 -12.33
CA VAL A 72 -9.24 45.01 -12.35
C VAL A 72 -8.63 44.13 -13.44
N GLU A 73 -9.15 42.92 -13.65
CA GLU A 73 -8.66 42.03 -14.70
C GLU A 73 -8.93 42.58 -16.11
N LEU A 74 -10.08 43.23 -16.33
CA LEU A 74 -10.37 43.94 -17.58
C LEU A 74 -9.37 45.08 -17.85
N GLN A 75 -9.00 45.83 -16.81
CA GLN A 75 -8.00 46.91 -16.93
C GLN A 75 -6.61 46.36 -17.29
N ILE A 76 -6.23 45.21 -16.73
CA ILE A 76 -4.92 44.58 -16.98
C ILE A 76 -4.88 43.98 -18.39
N THR A 77 -5.92 43.24 -18.79
CA THR A 77 -5.94 42.47 -20.04
C THR A 77 -6.28 43.33 -21.25
N GLY A 78 -7.07 44.39 -21.06
CA GLY A 78 -7.57 45.25 -22.14
C GLY A 78 -8.49 44.52 -23.13
N GLN A 79 -9.16 43.44 -22.68
CA GLN A 79 -10.11 42.67 -23.48
C GLN A 79 -11.50 43.34 -23.54
N ASP A 80 -12.29 42.98 -24.55
CA ASP A 80 -13.68 43.43 -24.68
C ASP A 80 -14.53 42.93 -23.50
N PRO A 81 -15.17 43.81 -22.71
CA PRO A 81 -15.99 43.43 -21.57
C PRO A 81 -17.12 42.44 -21.87
N SER A 82 -17.65 42.44 -23.10
CA SER A 82 -18.73 41.55 -23.54
C SER A 82 -18.27 40.10 -23.78
N ARG A 83 -16.97 39.90 -24.01
CA ARG A 83 -16.36 38.59 -24.28
C ARG A 83 -15.41 38.13 -23.18
N PHE A 84 -15.19 38.95 -22.17
CA PHE A 84 -14.27 38.67 -21.08
C PHE A 84 -14.84 37.60 -20.14
N ILE A 85 -14.03 36.58 -19.89
CA ILE A 85 -14.33 35.50 -18.94
C ILE A 85 -13.49 35.75 -17.70
N LEU A 86 -14.15 35.88 -16.55
CA LEU A 86 -13.48 36.10 -15.26
C LEU A 86 -12.66 34.86 -14.87
N LEU A 87 -11.47 35.06 -14.31
CA LEU A 87 -10.67 34.00 -13.68
C LEU A 87 -10.64 34.21 -12.15
N PRO A 88 -11.61 33.65 -11.41
CA PRO A 88 -11.82 34.03 -10.01
C PRO A 88 -10.61 33.75 -9.12
N TYR A 89 -10.25 34.71 -8.27
CA TYR A 89 -9.20 34.54 -7.27
C TYR A 89 -9.79 34.01 -5.95
N PHE A 90 -9.53 32.74 -5.66
CA PHE A 90 -9.92 32.08 -4.40
C PHE A 90 -8.75 31.33 -3.77
N HIS A 91 -7.77 32.09 -3.31
CA HIS A 91 -6.60 31.58 -2.59
C HIS A 91 -6.63 31.97 -1.12
N PRO A 92 -5.95 31.23 -0.22
CA PRO A 92 -5.91 31.58 1.19
C PRO A 92 -5.43 33.02 1.41
N PRO A 93 -6.02 33.76 2.37
CA PRO A 93 -5.71 35.17 2.60
C PRO A 93 -4.21 35.45 2.82
N TYR A 94 -3.49 34.58 3.54
CA TYR A 94 -2.05 34.74 3.75
C TYR A 94 -1.24 34.70 2.45
N TYR A 95 -1.74 34.04 1.39
CA TYR A 95 -1.07 34.03 0.09
C TYR A 95 -1.19 35.38 -0.61
N THR A 96 -2.32 36.07 -0.47
CA THR A 96 -2.50 37.45 -0.97
C THR A 96 -1.45 38.39 -0.36
N LEU A 97 -1.15 38.23 0.93
CA LEU A 97 -0.10 39.01 1.61
C LEU A 97 1.30 38.74 1.04
N LEU A 98 1.57 37.50 0.63
CA LEU A 98 2.85 37.12 0.04
C LEU A 98 3.08 37.79 -1.32
N ILE A 99 2.02 37.93 -2.13
CA ILE A 99 2.08 38.52 -3.46
C ILE A 99 1.78 40.03 -3.50
N ALA A 100 1.26 40.60 -2.40
CA ALA A 100 0.94 42.03 -2.29
C ALA A 100 2.07 42.97 -2.73
N PRO A 101 3.37 42.71 -2.43
CA PRO A 101 4.46 43.57 -2.91
C PRO A 101 4.55 43.70 -4.43
N LEU A 102 4.04 42.72 -5.19
CA LEU A 102 4.05 42.76 -6.66
C LEU A 102 3.13 43.87 -7.22
N ALA A 103 2.15 44.33 -6.45
CA ALA A 103 1.22 45.39 -6.85
C ALA A 103 1.89 46.77 -7.00
N PHE A 104 3.09 46.96 -6.44
CA PHE A 104 3.87 48.20 -6.59
C PHE A 104 4.66 48.27 -7.90
N LEU A 105 4.69 47.18 -8.66
CA LEU A 105 5.31 47.10 -9.98
C LEU A 105 4.23 47.17 -11.06
N ASP A 106 4.55 47.57 -12.28
CA ASP A 106 3.65 47.31 -13.40
C ASP A 106 3.58 45.81 -13.72
N TYR A 107 2.52 45.41 -14.41
CA TYR A 107 2.18 44.01 -14.68
C TYR A 107 3.34 43.21 -15.29
N ARG A 108 4.11 43.79 -16.21
CA ARG A 108 5.21 43.11 -16.89
C ARG A 108 6.37 42.85 -15.93
N HIS A 109 6.76 43.84 -15.15
CA HIS A 109 7.83 43.68 -14.15
C HIS A 109 7.39 42.76 -13.00
N ALA A 110 6.12 42.84 -12.56
CA ALA A 110 5.55 41.91 -11.59
C ALA A 110 5.66 40.46 -12.06
N TYR A 111 5.35 40.19 -13.34
CA TYR A 111 5.49 38.86 -13.92
C TYR A 111 6.95 38.39 -13.95
N TYR A 112 7.91 39.26 -14.30
CA TYR A 112 9.33 38.91 -14.29
C TYR A 112 9.85 38.56 -12.89
N VAL A 113 9.40 39.30 -11.87
CA VAL A 113 9.74 38.99 -10.48
C VAL A 113 9.14 37.63 -10.08
N MET A 114 7.87 37.38 -10.40
CA MET A 114 7.23 36.09 -10.10
C MET A 114 7.96 34.92 -10.79
N ALA A 115 8.23 35.05 -12.09
CA ALA A 115 8.93 33.99 -12.82
C ALA A 115 10.36 33.75 -12.29
N ALA A 116 11.07 34.80 -11.86
CA ALA A 116 12.38 34.66 -11.22
C ALA A 116 12.28 33.92 -9.87
N VAL A 117 11.24 34.21 -9.08
CA VAL A 117 10.94 33.47 -7.84
C VAL A 117 10.65 32.00 -8.14
N ASP A 118 9.83 31.71 -9.14
CA ASP A 118 9.49 30.34 -9.53
C ASP A 118 10.73 29.56 -9.97
N VAL A 119 11.60 30.15 -10.80
CA VAL A 119 12.87 29.52 -11.19
C VAL A 119 13.75 29.22 -9.97
N ALA A 120 13.85 30.15 -9.02
CA ALA A 120 14.58 29.93 -7.78
C ALA A 120 13.96 28.79 -6.94
N LEU A 121 12.63 28.69 -6.89
CA LEU A 121 11.91 27.61 -6.21
C LEU A 121 12.12 26.25 -6.91
N VAL A 122 12.17 26.19 -8.24
CA VAL A 122 12.53 24.97 -8.98
C VAL A 122 13.94 24.51 -8.63
N VAL A 123 14.91 25.42 -8.56
CA VAL A 123 16.29 25.09 -8.14
C VAL A 123 16.31 24.56 -6.70
N ALA A 124 15.58 25.22 -5.79
CA ALA A 124 15.45 24.77 -4.41
C ALA A 124 14.80 23.38 -4.31
N LEU A 125 13.74 23.11 -5.09
CA LEU A 125 13.07 21.82 -5.17
C LEU A 125 14.04 20.71 -5.57
N ILE A 126 14.78 20.91 -6.67
CA ILE A 126 15.77 19.97 -7.17
C ILE A 126 16.83 19.71 -6.10
N ALA A 127 17.37 20.76 -5.47
CA ALA A 127 18.38 20.65 -4.44
C ALA A 127 17.88 19.85 -3.22
N ILE A 128 16.65 20.10 -2.76
CA ILE A 128 16.03 19.38 -1.63
C ILE A 128 15.87 17.89 -1.95
N LEU A 129 15.31 17.56 -3.12
CA LEU A 129 15.05 16.18 -3.51
C LEU A 129 16.35 15.40 -3.73
N VAL A 130 17.30 15.95 -4.50
CA VAL A 130 18.60 15.31 -4.76
C VAL A 130 19.37 15.09 -3.46
N LYS A 131 19.46 16.09 -2.57
CA LYS A 131 20.12 15.94 -1.24
C LYS A 131 19.44 14.92 -0.34
N THR A 132 18.19 14.58 -0.64
CA THR A 132 17.41 13.58 0.09
C THR A 132 17.54 12.20 -0.51
N SER A 133 18.06 12.04 -1.74
CA SER A 133 18.14 10.74 -2.42
C SER A 133 18.94 9.68 -1.64
N LEU A 134 18.56 8.41 -1.83
CA LEU A 134 19.31 7.25 -1.35
C LEU A 134 20.50 6.89 -2.26
N ARG A 135 20.45 7.22 -3.56
CA ARG A 135 21.45 6.76 -4.54
C ARG A 135 21.90 7.79 -5.57
N VAL A 136 21.17 8.89 -5.77
CA VAL A 136 21.51 9.93 -6.75
C VAL A 136 22.67 10.78 -6.20
N HIS A 137 23.88 10.40 -6.57
CA HIS A 137 25.13 11.12 -6.26
C HIS A 137 25.96 11.33 -7.54
N GLY A 138 27.02 12.13 -7.48
CA GLY A 138 28.01 12.21 -8.57
C GLY A 138 27.48 12.89 -9.83
N ARG A 139 27.28 12.17 -10.94
CA ARG A 139 26.65 12.68 -12.18
C ARG A 139 25.14 12.40 -12.24
N GLY A 140 24.60 11.63 -11.30
CA GLY A 140 23.18 11.27 -11.28
C GLY A 140 22.24 12.46 -11.02
N TRP A 141 22.71 13.50 -10.33
CA TRP A 141 21.91 14.71 -10.10
C TRP A 141 21.57 15.44 -11.40
N LEU A 142 22.43 15.38 -12.44
CA LEU A 142 22.15 15.99 -13.74
C LEU A 142 20.92 15.35 -14.38
N VAL A 143 20.82 14.03 -14.29
CA VAL A 143 19.68 13.26 -14.79
C VAL A 143 18.41 13.61 -14.01
N ALA A 144 18.47 13.62 -12.68
CA ALA A 144 17.32 14.00 -11.86
C ALA A 144 16.88 15.45 -12.12
N SER A 145 17.84 16.37 -12.28
CA SER A 145 17.56 17.78 -12.58
C SER A 145 16.91 17.94 -13.95
N ALA A 146 17.39 17.21 -14.96
CA ALA A 146 16.80 17.23 -16.29
C ALA A 146 15.37 16.67 -16.32
N MET A 147 15.10 15.59 -15.58
CA MET A 147 13.75 15.02 -15.49
C MET A 147 12.79 15.93 -14.71
N ILE A 148 13.24 16.58 -13.63
CA ILE A 148 12.41 17.50 -12.86
C ILE A 148 12.17 18.80 -13.66
N GLY A 149 13.23 19.41 -14.19
CA GLY A 149 13.15 20.66 -14.95
C GLY A 149 12.43 20.50 -16.28
N GLY A 150 12.54 19.35 -16.92
CA GLY A 150 11.82 19.02 -18.16
C GLY A 150 10.37 18.58 -17.96
N PHE A 151 9.89 18.51 -16.72
CA PHE A 151 8.53 18.04 -16.43
C PHE A 151 7.50 19.13 -16.81
N PHE A 152 6.71 18.88 -17.84
CA PHE A 152 5.82 19.88 -18.43
C PHE A 152 4.91 20.64 -17.43
N PRO A 153 4.22 20.00 -16.46
CA PRO A 153 3.42 20.72 -15.46
C PRO A 153 4.18 21.75 -14.64
N LEU A 154 5.47 21.49 -14.36
CA LEU A 154 6.33 22.42 -13.65
C LEU A 154 6.60 23.67 -14.50
N PHE A 155 6.78 23.47 -15.81
CA PHE A 155 6.93 24.57 -16.74
C PHE A 155 5.65 25.39 -16.90
N VAL A 156 4.47 24.74 -16.96
CA VAL A 156 3.19 25.45 -16.98
C VAL A 156 3.05 26.36 -15.76
N THR A 157 3.54 25.92 -14.59
CA THR A 157 3.55 26.73 -13.37
C THR A 157 4.30 28.05 -13.59
N VAL A 158 5.54 27.98 -14.09
CA VAL A 158 6.38 29.15 -14.37
C VAL A 158 5.77 30.02 -15.47
N LEU A 159 5.28 29.41 -16.55
CA LEU A 159 4.70 30.11 -17.69
C LEU A 159 3.45 30.90 -17.28
N GLN A 160 2.54 30.27 -16.54
CA GLN A 160 1.29 30.86 -16.10
C GLN A 160 1.44 31.77 -14.87
N GLY A 161 2.61 31.80 -14.22
CA GLY A 161 2.82 32.53 -12.95
C GLY A 161 1.97 31.96 -11.82
N GLN A 162 1.79 30.64 -11.81
CA GLN A 162 1.03 29.91 -10.80
C GLN A 162 1.87 29.70 -9.53
N TYR A 163 1.20 29.45 -8.42
CA TYR A 163 1.82 29.36 -7.09
C TYR A 163 2.11 27.94 -6.63
N ASP A 164 1.99 26.94 -7.51
CA ASP A 164 2.22 25.53 -7.17
C ASP A 164 3.60 25.29 -6.56
N LEU A 165 4.61 26.06 -6.96
CA LEU A 165 5.96 25.97 -6.41
C LEU A 165 6.06 26.43 -4.95
N VAL A 166 5.21 27.38 -4.54
CA VAL A 166 5.07 27.81 -3.13
C VAL A 166 4.49 26.69 -2.27
N VAL A 167 3.73 25.76 -2.86
CA VAL A 167 3.23 24.53 -2.20
C VAL A 167 4.27 23.41 -2.27
N LEU A 168 4.83 23.19 -3.46
CA LEU A 168 5.67 22.04 -3.79
C LEU A 168 7.01 22.06 -3.04
N VAL A 169 7.65 23.22 -2.89
CA VAL A 169 8.95 23.34 -2.21
C VAL A 169 8.84 23.02 -0.71
N PRO A 170 7.92 23.61 0.08
CA PRO A 170 7.68 23.19 1.46
C PRO A 170 7.31 21.70 1.56
N LEU A 171 6.47 21.19 0.65
CA LEU A 171 6.07 19.79 0.65
C LEU A 171 7.26 18.84 0.37
N ALA A 172 8.19 19.23 -0.51
CA ALA A 172 9.43 18.49 -0.74
C ALA A 172 10.33 18.53 0.50
N GLY A 173 10.40 19.67 1.19
CA GLY A 173 11.07 19.80 2.48
C GLY A 173 10.43 18.93 3.58
N ALA A 174 9.10 18.81 3.56
CA ALA A 174 8.32 17.97 4.46
C ALA A 174 8.60 16.49 4.20
N TYR A 175 8.54 16.04 2.95
CA TYR A 175 8.96 14.71 2.51
C TYR A 175 10.38 14.39 2.98
N ALA A 176 11.30 15.33 2.77
CA ALA A 176 12.70 15.20 3.13
C ALA A 176 12.93 15.14 4.65
N SER A 177 12.13 15.84 5.44
CA SER A 177 12.20 15.81 6.90
C SER A 177 11.55 14.55 7.46
N TRP A 178 10.43 14.13 6.88
CA TRP A 178 9.73 12.89 7.20
C TRP A 178 10.62 11.66 6.94
N ALA A 179 11.28 11.61 5.79
CA ALA A 179 12.22 10.55 5.42
C ALA A 179 13.43 10.45 6.35
N ARG A 180 13.77 11.53 7.09
CA ARG A 180 14.87 11.59 8.07
C ARG A 180 14.38 11.45 9.53
N GLY A 181 13.09 11.17 9.76
CA GLY A 181 12.53 11.05 11.11
C GLY A 181 12.32 12.38 11.85
N ARG A 182 12.47 13.53 11.18
CA ARG A 182 12.24 14.86 11.76
C ARG A 182 10.76 15.25 11.65
N TYR A 183 9.93 14.55 12.40
CA TYR A 183 8.46 14.60 12.27
C TYR A 183 7.86 15.98 12.51
N ALA A 184 8.30 16.73 13.53
CA ALA A 184 7.79 18.08 13.79
C ALA A 184 8.05 19.04 12.61
N MET A 185 9.26 19.02 12.06
CA MET A 185 9.61 19.82 10.88
C MET A 185 8.78 19.38 9.65
N ALA A 186 8.56 18.08 9.47
CA ALA A 186 7.69 17.58 8.40
C ALA A 186 6.26 18.11 8.56
N GLY A 187 5.71 18.11 9.77
CA GLY A 187 4.41 18.69 10.08
C GLY A 187 4.32 20.19 9.75
N ALA A 188 5.29 20.98 10.23
CA ALA A 188 5.33 22.42 9.98
C ALA A 188 5.43 22.75 8.48
N LEU A 189 6.32 22.08 7.74
CA LEU A 189 6.50 22.30 6.31
C LEU A 189 5.29 21.83 5.48
N SER A 190 4.62 20.74 5.89
CA SER A 190 3.37 20.31 5.26
C SER A 190 2.24 21.32 5.46
N ALA A 191 2.20 22.03 6.59
CA ALA A 191 1.18 23.07 6.82
C ALA A 191 1.39 24.31 5.96
N LEU A 192 2.63 24.67 5.62
CA LEU A 192 2.92 25.74 4.66
C LEU A 192 2.41 25.42 3.25
N ALA A 193 2.24 24.13 2.93
CA ALA A 193 1.67 23.67 1.67
C ALA A 193 0.12 23.74 1.62
N LEU A 194 -0.57 24.19 2.69
CA LEU A 194 -2.03 24.37 2.73
C LEU A 194 -2.55 25.49 1.83
N ALA A 195 -1.72 26.04 0.92
CA ALA A 195 -2.20 26.95 -0.10
C ALA A 195 -3.18 26.24 -1.06
N LYS A 196 -3.06 24.91 -1.18
CA LYS A 196 -4.00 24.00 -1.88
C LYS A 196 -4.43 22.84 -0.95
N PRO A 197 -5.37 23.06 -0.01
CA PRO A 197 -5.71 22.06 1.02
C PRO A 197 -6.22 20.74 0.44
N GLN A 198 -6.91 20.78 -0.70
CA GLN A 198 -7.40 19.60 -1.42
C GLN A 198 -6.29 18.65 -1.89
N LEU A 199 -5.05 19.13 -2.04
CA LEU A 199 -3.91 18.32 -2.47
C LEU A 199 -3.18 17.63 -1.30
N LEU A 200 -3.60 17.90 -0.05
CA LEU A 200 -2.95 17.41 1.16
C LEU A 200 -3.85 16.52 2.03
N LEU A 201 -4.99 16.06 1.50
CA LEU A 201 -6.02 15.32 2.25
C LEU A 201 -5.46 14.15 3.09
N LEU A 202 -4.51 13.38 2.53
CA LEU A 202 -3.94 12.23 3.23
C LEU A 202 -2.74 12.55 4.12
N ILE A 203 -2.20 13.78 4.12
CA ILE A 203 -1.00 14.11 4.89
C ILE A 203 -1.29 14.14 6.41
N PRO A 204 -2.33 14.81 6.91
CA PRO A 204 -2.72 14.70 8.32
C PRO A 204 -3.09 13.27 8.71
N ILE A 205 -3.76 12.55 7.81
CA ILE A 205 -4.14 11.14 8.00
C ILE A 205 -2.88 10.25 8.14
N LEU A 206 -1.85 10.50 7.33
CA LEU A 206 -0.56 9.83 7.46
C LEU A 206 0.04 10.06 8.85
N PHE A 207 -0.01 11.28 9.39
CA PHE A 207 0.50 11.56 10.73
C PHE A 207 -0.26 10.79 11.81
N ILE A 208 -1.60 10.73 11.70
CA ILE A 208 -2.45 9.97 12.63
C ILE A 208 -2.18 8.47 12.51
N ALA A 209 -2.18 7.93 11.30
CA ALA A 209 -1.96 6.51 11.02
C ALA A 209 -0.60 6.03 11.54
N ARG A 210 0.39 6.92 11.57
CA ARG A 210 1.76 6.68 12.05
C ARG A 210 1.98 7.09 13.50
N ARG A 211 0.94 7.55 14.21
CA ARG A 211 1.02 8.07 15.58
C ARG A 211 2.11 9.14 15.74
N ALA A 212 2.36 9.90 14.67
CA ALA A 212 3.37 10.96 14.63
C ALA A 212 2.81 12.25 15.24
N TRP A 213 2.46 12.22 16.53
CA TRP A 213 1.78 13.32 17.22
C TRP A 213 2.57 14.63 17.15
N GLY A 214 3.91 14.57 17.17
CA GLY A 214 4.76 15.75 16.99
C GLY A 214 4.63 16.41 15.61
N ALA A 215 4.42 15.62 14.54
CA ALA A 215 4.12 16.17 13.22
C ALA A 215 2.74 16.82 13.20
N LEU A 216 1.74 16.16 13.79
CA LEU A 216 0.37 16.67 13.84
C LEU A 216 0.27 17.98 14.65
N ALA A 217 0.95 18.06 15.79
CA ALA A 217 0.99 19.25 16.62
C ALA A 217 1.68 20.43 15.92
N ALA A 218 2.83 20.19 15.29
CA ALA A 218 3.54 21.22 14.53
C ALA A 218 2.74 21.69 13.30
N PHE A 219 2.07 20.76 12.62
CA PHE A 219 1.15 21.07 11.52
C PHE A 219 0.03 21.99 12.02
N ALA A 220 -0.69 21.60 13.08
CA ALA A 220 -1.78 22.39 13.65
C ALA A 220 -1.33 23.78 14.13
N ALA A 221 -0.15 23.89 14.75
CA ALA A 221 0.40 25.17 15.19
C ALA A 221 0.66 26.13 14.02
N VAL A 222 1.22 25.64 12.92
CA VAL A 222 1.45 26.46 11.71
C VAL A 222 0.12 26.82 11.04
N VAL A 223 -0.86 25.91 10.97
CA VAL A 223 -2.21 26.23 10.46
C VAL A 223 -2.82 27.38 11.27
N LEU A 224 -2.75 27.31 12.60
CA LEU A 224 -3.27 28.36 13.47
C LEU A 224 -2.55 29.69 13.23
N ALA A 225 -1.23 29.68 13.13
CA ALA A 225 -0.44 30.88 12.85
C ALA A 225 -0.80 31.51 11.49
N LEU A 226 -0.93 30.71 10.43
CA LEU A 226 -1.39 31.18 9.10
C LEU A 226 -2.81 31.73 9.16
N GLY A 227 -3.69 31.14 9.96
CA GLY A 227 -5.04 31.65 10.23
C GLY A 227 -5.02 33.01 10.92
N VAL A 228 -4.18 33.19 11.93
CA VAL A 228 -4.00 34.49 12.62
C VAL A 228 -3.45 35.54 11.65
N VAL A 229 -2.40 35.22 10.89
CA VAL A 229 -1.83 36.12 9.85
C VAL A 229 -2.90 36.51 8.82
N SER A 230 -3.74 35.56 8.42
CA SER A 230 -4.86 35.79 7.50
C SER A 230 -5.90 36.77 8.06
N VAL A 231 -6.31 36.58 9.31
CA VAL A 231 -7.28 37.45 9.99
C VAL A 231 -6.72 38.84 10.23
N VAL A 232 -5.45 38.94 10.67
CA VAL A 232 -4.79 40.23 10.91
C VAL A 232 -4.56 40.99 9.59
N GLY A 233 -4.19 40.29 8.52
CA GLY A 233 -3.84 40.93 7.26
C GLY A 233 -5.02 41.32 6.36
N LEU A 234 -6.08 40.50 6.31
CA LEU A 234 -7.25 40.73 5.43
C LEU A 234 -8.56 40.97 6.19
N GLY A 235 -8.61 40.72 7.49
CA GLY A 235 -9.82 40.81 8.31
C GLY A 235 -10.60 39.50 8.37
N PHE A 236 -11.30 39.28 9.49
CA PHE A 236 -12.08 38.04 9.72
C PHE A 236 -13.15 37.79 8.66
N GLY A 237 -13.82 38.84 8.19
CA GLY A 237 -14.85 38.74 7.13
C GLY A 237 -14.32 38.09 5.85
N SER A 238 -13.18 38.57 5.35
CA SER A 238 -12.55 38.02 4.14
C SER A 238 -12.10 36.57 4.30
N VAL A 239 -11.61 36.19 5.48
CA VAL A 239 -11.27 34.79 5.80
C VAL A 239 -12.53 33.91 5.73
N MET A 240 -13.65 34.38 6.28
CA MET A 240 -14.91 33.65 6.23
C MET A 240 -15.43 33.54 4.80
N THR A 241 -15.41 34.61 4.01
CA THR A 241 -15.76 34.58 2.59
C THR A 241 -14.94 33.55 1.82
N TYR A 242 -13.63 33.51 2.05
CA TYR A 242 -12.76 32.49 1.44
C TYR A 242 -13.20 31.07 1.83
N LEU A 243 -13.37 30.78 3.13
CA LEU A 243 -13.74 29.45 3.59
C LEU A 243 -15.12 29.02 3.08
N THR A 244 -16.10 29.91 3.06
CA THR A 244 -17.45 29.60 2.56
C THR A 244 -17.44 29.33 1.06
N THR A 245 -16.70 30.12 0.29
CA THR A 245 -16.66 29.97 -1.18
C THR A 245 -15.90 28.73 -1.59
N VAL A 246 -14.72 28.48 -1.00
CA VAL A 246 -13.96 27.25 -1.27
C VAL A 246 -14.71 26.01 -0.76
N GLY A 247 -15.37 26.09 0.39
CA GLY A 247 -16.20 25.00 0.92
C GLY A 247 -17.38 24.67 0.00
N SER A 248 -18.10 25.69 -0.46
CA SER A 248 -19.17 25.52 -1.45
C SER A 248 -18.63 24.90 -2.74
N TRP A 249 -17.54 25.44 -3.28
CA TRP A 249 -16.92 24.93 -4.51
C TRP A 249 -16.45 23.49 -4.37
N ALA A 250 -15.84 23.10 -3.25
CA ALA A 250 -15.41 21.73 -2.99
C ALA A 250 -16.58 20.73 -2.98
N VAL A 251 -17.76 21.14 -2.51
CA VAL A 251 -18.95 20.29 -2.43
C VAL A 251 -19.72 20.27 -3.75
N THR A 252 -20.05 21.44 -4.30
CA THR A 252 -20.97 21.56 -5.45
C THR A 252 -20.26 21.49 -6.79
N GLY A 253 -18.94 21.71 -6.82
CA GLY A 253 -18.17 21.89 -8.05
C GLY A 253 -18.37 23.24 -8.73
N GLN A 254 -19.21 24.12 -8.18
CA GLN A 254 -19.52 25.43 -8.77
C GLN A 254 -19.20 26.57 -7.81
N ILE A 255 -18.70 27.67 -8.37
CA ILE A 255 -18.51 28.91 -7.64
C ILE A 255 -19.80 29.74 -7.78
N PRO A 256 -20.33 30.34 -6.70
CA PRO A 256 -21.49 31.22 -6.78
C PRO A 256 -21.10 32.56 -7.42
N THR A 257 -21.25 32.69 -8.75
CA THR A 257 -20.75 33.86 -9.50
C THR A 257 -21.80 34.91 -9.89
N THR A 258 -23.04 34.83 -9.37
CA THR A 258 -24.10 35.85 -9.57
C THR A 258 -24.17 36.43 -10.99
N GLY A 259 -24.38 35.57 -12.00
CA GLY A 259 -24.58 36.01 -13.39
C GLY A 259 -23.31 36.39 -14.17
N LEU A 260 -22.12 36.20 -13.61
CA LEU A 260 -20.84 36.37 -14.32
C LEU A 260 -20.42 35.07 -15.02
N VAL A 261 -19.97 35.20 -16.27
CA VAL A 261 -19.32 34.10 -17.02
C VAL A 261 -17.88 33.96 -16.52
N TYR A 262 -17.53 32.76 -16.07
CA TYR A 262 -16.22 32.43 -15.51
C TYR A 262 -15.69 31.13 -16.13
N THR A 263 -14.38 30.93 -16.06
CA THR A 263 -13.76 29.67 -16.43
C THR A 263 -14.03 28.64 -15.34
N ASP A 264 -14.62 27.49 -15.70
CA ASP A 264 -14.73 26.37 -14.77
C ASP A 264 -13.30 25.86 -14.46
N PRO A 265 -12.80 26.00 -13.22
CA PRO A 265 -11.41 25.66 -12.91
C PRO A 265 -11.18 24.15 -12.77
N ALA A 266 -12.22 23.30 -12.89
CA ALA A 266 -12.15 21.89 -12.55
C ALA A 266 -12.41 20.98 -13.75
N VAL A 267 -11.56 21.08 -14.78
CA VAL A 267 -11.79 20.35 -16.04
C VAL A 267 -11.24 18.91 -16.00
N TYR A 268 -10.34 18.57 -15.06
CA TYR A 268 -9.51 17.35 -15.17
C TYR A 268 -9.46 16.44 -13.92
N SER A 269 -10.41 16.57 -12.99
CA SER A 269 -10.41 15.75 -11.77
C SER A 269 -11.01 14.36 -11.99
N PHE A 270 -10.63 13.40 -11.15
CA PHE A 270 -11.27 12.09 -11.14
C PHE A 270 -12.77 12.18 -10.80
N ARG A 271 -13.16 13.21 -10.03
CA ARG A 271 -14.56 13.53 -9.77
C ARG A 271 -15.34 13.78 -11.06
N ALA A 272 -14.83 14.63 -11.96
CA ALA A 272 -15.50 14.93 -13.22
C ALA A 272 -15.68 13.68 -14.10
N LEU A 273 -14.68 12.77 -14.08
CA LEU A 273 -14.80 11.47 -14.75
C LEU A 273 -15.95 10.63 -14.18
N LEU A 274 -16.04 10.54 -12.85
CA LEU A 274 -17.10 9.78 -12.17
C LEU A 274 -18.48 10.39 -12.40
N GLU A 275 -18.60 11.71 -12.35
CA GLU A 275 -19.86 12.42 -12.60
C GLU A 275 -20.35 12.26 -14.04
N GLY A 276 -19.43 12.03 -15.00
CA GLY A 276 -19.75 11.68 -16.39
C GLY A 276 -20.32 10.27 -16.59
N ILE A 277 -20.27 9.39 -15.57
CA ILE A 277 -20.85 8.05 -15.65
C ILE A 277 -22.37 8.14 -15.47
N PRO A 278 -23.19 7.59 -16.39
CA PRO A 278 -24.64 7.57 -16.25
C PRO A 278 -25.08 6.99 -14.89
N GLY A 279 -25.84 7.77 -14.12
CA GLY A 279 -26.36 7.36 -12.81
C GLY A 279 -25.42 7.58 -11.62
N ALA A 280 -24.18 8.03 -11.82
CA ALA A 280 -23.32 8.41 -10.69
C ALA A 280 -23.72 9.77 -10.11
N GLY A 281 -23.81 10.80 -10.96
CA GLY A 281 -24.22 12.15 -10.58
C GLY A 281 -23.44 12.73 -9.40
N GLN A 282 -24.00 13.77 -8.76
CA GLN A 282 -23.33 14.51 -7.68
C GLN A 282 -23.34 13.81 -6.30
N VAL A 283 -23.94 12.61 -6.18
CA VAL A 283 -24.02 11.88 -4.91
C VAL A 283 -23.10 10.65 -4.91
N VAL A 284 -23.13 9.84 -5.97
CA VAL A 284 -22.35 8.60 -6.02
C VAL A 284 -20.87 8.88 -6.26
N ALA A 285 -20.54 9.88 -7.10
CA ALA A 285 -19.15 10.21 -7.39
C ALA A 285 -18.37 10.64 -6.12
N PRO A 286 -18.87 11.57 -5.28
CA PRO A 286 -18.24 11.87 -3.98
C PRO A 286 -18.16 10.66 -3.04
N ALA A 287 -19.17 9.78 -3.01
CA ALA A 287 -19.15 8.59 -2.16
C ALA A 287 -18.03 7.61 -2.56
N ILE A 288 -17.79 7.42 -3.87
CA ILE A 288 -16.68 6.62 -4.39
C ILE A 288 -15.33 7.23 -3.99
N LEU A 289 -15.18 8.54 -4.14
CA LEU A 289 -13.95 9.25 -3.76
C LEU A 289 -13.65 9.09 -2.26
N LEU A 290 -14.66 9.24 -1.41
CA LEU A 290 -14.55 9.03 0.04
C LEU A 290 -14.16 7.59 0.38
N LEU A 291 -14.76 6.60 -0.29
CA LEU A 291 -14.39 5.19 -0.11
C LEU A 291 -12.93 4.94 -0.49
N LEU A 292 -12.47 5.47 -1.64
CA LEU A 292 -11.08 5.32 -2.07
C LEU A 292 -10.11 6.04 -1.13
N LEU A 293 -10.48 7.22 -0.63
CA LEU A 293 -9.70 7.94 0.37
C LEU A 293 -9.59 7.13 1.66
N ALA A 294 -10.68 6.51 2.12
CA ALA A 294 -10.69 5.64 3.29
C ALA A 294 -9.83 4.37 3.09
N LEU A 295 -9.89 3.75 1.91
CA LEU A 295 -9.05 2.60 1.57
C LEU A 295 -7.57 2.98 1.52
N ALA A 296 -7.23 4.14 0.96
CA ALA A 296 -5.87 4.67 0.95
C ALA A 296 -5.37 4.98 2.37
N ALA A 297 -6.19 5.62 3.19
CA ALA A 297 -5.92 5.86 4.61
C ALA A 297 -5.66 4.54 5.37
N LEU A 298 -6.50 3.53 5.15
CA LEU A 298 -6.33 2.21 5.74
C LEU A 298 -5.01 1.57 5.29
N SER A 299 -4.65 1.70 4.01
CA SER A 299 -3.39 1.17 3.47
C SER A 299 -2.16 1.76 4.16
N LEU A 300 -2.21 3.06 4.52
CA LEU A 300 -1.15 3.74 5.28
C LEU A 300 -1.00 3.19 6.70
N SER A 301 -2.08 2.71 7.31
CA SER A 301 -2.08 2.09 8.66
C SER A 301 -1.74 0.59 8.67
N TRP A 302 -1.64 -0.05 7.49
CA TRP A 302 -1.64 -1.50 7.38
C TRP A 302 -0.32 -2.18 7.82
N ARG A 303 0.84 -1.51 7.75
CA ARG A 303 2.18 -2.16 7.89
C ARG A 303 3.27 -1.26 8.48
N PRO A 304 4.47 -1.80 8.82
CA PRO A 304 5.60 -1.01 9.28
C PRO A 304 5.94 0.17 8.36
N ASP A 305 6.50 1.20 8.98
CA ASP A 305 6.81 2.46 8.33
C ASP A 305 7.77 2.29 7.17
N ARG A 306 7.40 2.83 6.01
CA ARG A 306 8.29 3.07 4.88
C ARG A 306 8.22 4.55 4.55
N PRO A 307 8.92 5.42 5.31
CA PRO A 307 8.66 6.86 5.34
C PRO A 307 8.56 7.52 3.97
N ARG A 308 9.49 7.19 3.06
CA ARG A 308 9.51 7.71 1.68
C ARG A 308 8.30 7.25 0.86
N LEU A 309 8.00 5.95 0.93
CA LEU A 309 6.89 5.34 0.19
C LEU A 309 5.54 5.87 0.70
N ASP A 310 5.38 5.96 2.02
CA ASP A 310 4.14 6.38 2.67
C ASP A 310 3.81 7.84 2.36
N PHE A 311 4.79 8.73 2.44
CA PHE A 311 4.60 10.15 2.14
C PHE A 311 4.36 10.39 0.65
N ALA A 312 5.10 9.69 -0.22
CA ALA A 312 4.86 9.72 -1.67
C ALA A 312 3.45 9.23 -2.03
N LEU A 313 3.01 8.12 -1.43
CA LEU A 313 1.66 7.58 -1.61
C LEU A 313 0.59 8.58 -1.18
N ALA A 314 0.77 9.22 -0.02
CA ALA A 314 -0.16 10.22 0.49
C ALA A 314 -0.33 11.40 -0.49
N ILE A 315 0.77 11.89 -1.08
CA ILE A 315 0.70 12.95 -2.10
C ILE A 315 0.02 12.45 -3.38
N ALA A 316 0.49 11.33 -3.93
CA ALA A 316 0.00 10.82 -5.21
C ALA A 316 -1.50 10.52 -5.18
N VAL A 317 -1.98 9.91 -4.09
CA VAL A 317 -3.41 9.60 -3.94
C VAL A 317 -4.23 10.86 -3.61
N SER A 318 -3.70 11.80 -2.81
CA SER A 318 -4.41 13.08 -2.56
C SER A 318 -4.61 13.87 -3.86
N LEU A 319 -3.61 13.85 -4.75
CA LEU A 319 -3.71 14.48 -6.06
C LEU A 319 -4.79 13.82 -6.92
N VAL A 320 -4.76 12.49 -7.04
CA VAL A 320 -5.74 11.72 -7.83
C VAL A 320 -7.17 11.85 -7.31
N LEU A 321 -7.35 11.88 -5.98
CA LEU A 321 -8.65 11.98 -5.34
C LEU A 321 -9.10 13.42 -5.10
N SER A 322 -8.31 14.42 -5.52
CA SER A 322 -8.69 15.81 -5.41
C SER A 322 -9.98 16.06 -6.19
N PRO A 323 -10.99 16.73 -5.60
CA PRO A 323 -12.23 17.04 -6.31
C PRO A 323 -12.00 17.97 -7.51
N HIS A 324 -10.94 18.79 -7.45
CA HIS A 324 -10.57 19.79 -8.44
C HIS A 324 -9.07 19.69 -8.76
N GLN A 325 -8.73 19.64 -10.04
CA GLN A 325 -7.34 19.50 -10.46
C GLN A 325 -7.11 20.15 -11.82
N ASN A 326 -6.08 20.98 -11.89
CA ASN A 326 -5.56 21.62 -13.09
C ASN A 326 -4.26 20.97 -13.54
N ILE A 327 -3.82 21.31 -14.75
CA ILE A 327 -2.60 20.72 -15.32
C ILE A 327 -1.35 21.10 -14.53
N HIS A 328 -1.28 22.33 -14.00
CA HIS A 328 -0.16 22.77 -13.17
C HIS A 328 -0.13 22.07 -11.79
N ASP A 329 -1.29 21.62 -11.26
CA ASP A 329 -1.34 20.84 -10.00
C ASP A 329 -0.59 19.51 -10.13
N LEU A 330 -0.46 18.97 -11.35
CA LEU A 330 0.32 17.76 -11.60
C LEU A 330 1.82 17.95 -11.32
N ALA A 331 2.32 19.18 -11.19
CA ALA A 331 3.68 19.46 -10.72
C ALA A 331 3.98 18.75 -9.39
N LEU A 332 2.96 18.51 -8.54
CA LEU A 332 3.13 17.77 -7.29
C LEU A 332 3.54 16.30 -7.49
N LEU A 333 3.35 15.71 -8.69
CA LEU A 333 3.85 14.38 -9.01
C LEU A 333 5.37 14.28 -9.01
N VAL A 334 6.09 15.40 -9.04
CA VAL A 334 7.56 15.42 -8.94
C VAL A 334 8.02 14.67 -7.68
N ILE A 335 7.37 14.85 -6.53
CA ILE A 335 7.74 14.17 -5.29
C ILE A 335 7.52 12.65 -5.36
N PRO A 336 6.31 12.12 -5.64
CA PRO A 336 6.10 10.68 -5.73
C PRO A 336 6.84 10.03 -6.89
N GLY A 337 6.98 10.71 -8.03
CA GLY A 337 7.79 10.25 -9.16
C GLY A 337 9.26 10.11 -8.78
N PHE A 338 9.82 11.13 -8.11
CA PHE A 338 11.18 11.08 -7.58
C PHE A 338 11.36 9.98 -6.53
N ALA A 339 10.43 9.86 -5.58
CA ALA A 339 10.47 8.83 -4.54
C ALA A 339 10.41 7.41 -5.15
N LEU A 340 9.54 7.21 -6.14
CA LEU A 340 9.44 5.97 -6.89
C LEU A 340 10.75 5.64 -7.60
N ALA A 341 11.36 6.64 -8.24
CA ALA A 341 12.63 6.47 -8.93
C ALA A 341 13.77 6.13 -7.96
N ASP A 342 13.86 6.86 -6.86
CA ASP A 342 14.86 6.70 -5.80
C ASP A 342 14.77 5.31 -5.14
N LEU A 343 13.56 4.84 -4.83
CA LEU A 343 13.30 3.51 -4.29
C LEU A 343 13.61 2.39 -5.29
N ALA A 344 13.27 2.58 -6.57
CA ALA A 344 13.58 1.62 -7.64
C ALA A 344 15.09 1.47 -7.81
N LEU A 345 15.82 2.60 -7.89
CA LEU A 345 17.28 2.62 -7.98
C LEU A 345 17.92 2.02 -6.73
N ALA A 346 17.35 2.25 -5.54
CA ALA A 346 17.81 1.68 -4.28
C ALA A 346 17.59 0.17 -4.17
N GLY A 347 16.84 -0.46 -5.08
CA GLY A 347 16.46 -1.87 -4.98
C GLY A 347 15.44 -2.15 -3.87
N GLN A 348 14.72 -1.12 -3.44
CA GLN A 348 13.76 -1.18 -2.34
C GLN A 348 12.33 -1.49 -2.80
N LEU A 349 12.09 -1.59 -4.11
CA LEU A 349 10.79 -1.95 -4.70
C LEU A 349 10.74 -3.43 -5.10
N ARG A 350 9.55 -4.03 -5.09
CA ARG A 350 9.31 -5.41 -5.55
C ARG A 350 9.45 -5.55 -7.05
N TRP A 351 8.84 -4.62 -7.78
CA TRP A 351 8.80 -4.63 -9.23
C TRP A 351 9.45 -3.37 -9.79
N PRO A 352 10.78 -3.22 -9.67
CA PRO A 352 11.47 -2.00 -10.07
C PRO A 352 11.38 -1.74 -11.58
N HIS A 353 11.24 -2.80 -12.39
CA HIS A 353 11.03 -2.69 -13.84
C HIS A 353 9.62 -2.14 -14.18
N VAL A 354 8.59 -2.54 -13.42
CA VAL A 354 7.25 -1.97 -13.55
C VAL A 354 7.24 -0.51 -13.08
N ALA A 355 7.96 -0.17 -12.00
CA ALA A 355 8.12 1.22 -11.57
C ALA A 355 8.73 2.10 -12.66
N VAL A 356 9.79 1.62 -13.34
CA VAL A 356 10.41 2.33 -14.46
C VAL A 356 9.44 2.48 -15.63
N ALA A 357 8.69 1.44 -15.96
CA ALA A 357 7.67 1.52 -17.01
C ALA A 357 6.58 2.55 -16.64
N VAL A 358 6.08 2.53 -15.41
CA VAL A 358 5.11 3.50 -14.88
C VAL A 358 5.65 4.92 -14.98
N LEU A 359 6.89 5.16 -14.56
CA LEU A 359 7.52 6.49 -14.67
C LEU A 359 7.66 6.93 -16.12
N PHE A 360 8.10 6.03 -17.01
CA PHE A 360 8.25 6.33 -18.43
C PHE A 360 6.92 6.68 -19.09
N PHE A 361 5.89 5.85 -18.91
CA PHE A 361 4.56 6.09 -19.49
C PHE A 361 3.86 7.29 -18.85
N ALA A 362 4.01 7.50 -17.54
CA ALA A 362 3.47 8.69 -16.89
C ALA A 362 4.13 9.96 -17.43
N TYR A 363 5.45 9.97 -17.55
CA TYR A 363 6.21 11.11 -18.10
C TYR A 363 5.82 11.37 -19.57
N ALA A 364 5.80 10.33 -20.40
CA ALA A 364 5.42 10.44 -21.80
C ALA A 364 3.96 10.89 -21.99
N ALA A 365 3.02 10.35 -21.21
CA ALA A 365 1.61 10.74 -21.30
C ALA A 365 1.39 12.22 -20.91
N ILE A 366 2.12 12.68 -19.90
CA ILE A 366 2.07 14.07 -19.43
C ILE A 366 2.69 15.03 -20.47
N ASP A 367 3.77 14.65 -21.13
CA ASP A 367 4.40 15.48 -22.18
C ASP A 367 3.62 15.45 -23.51
N LEU A 368 2.95 14.33 -23.86
CA LEU A 368 2.06 14.23 -25.04
C LEU A 368 0.67 14.88 -24.86
N THR A 369 0.38 15.40 -23.66
CA THR A 369 -0.95 15.96 -23.30
C THR A 369 -1.40 17.07 -24.25
N LEU A 370 -0.46 17.79 -24.88
CA LEU A 370 -0.75 18.85 -25.86
C LEU A 370 -1.19 18.35 -27.24
N THR A 371 -0.93 17.09 -27.56
CA THR A 371 -1.14 16.53 -28.91
C THR A 371 -2.33 15.59 -29.05
N ILE A 372 -2.79 14.95 -27.97
CA ILE A 372 -3.76 13.83 -28.07
C ILE A 372 -5.06 14.11 -27.34
N ASN A 373 -5.02 14.54 -26.07
CA ASN A 373 -6.14 15.01 -25.25
C ASN A 373 -5.68 15.21 -23.78
N PHE A 374 -6.28 16.17 -23.09
CA PHE A 374 -5.89 16.61 -21.74
C PHE A 374 -6.04 15.54 -20.62
N TRP A 375 -6.78 14.45 -20.87
CA TRP A 375 -6.96 13.32 -19.92
C TRP A 375 -5.72 12.41 -19.76
N SER A 376 -4.76 12.49 -20.69
CA SER A 376 -3.53 11.68 -20.64
C SER A 376 -2.68 11.94 -19.39
N ALA A 377 -2.71 13.16 -18.86
CA ALA A 377 -1.97 13.55 -17.68
C ALA A 377 -2.53 12.92 -16.38
N ALA A 378 -3.85 12.72 -16.31
CA ALA A 378 -4.50 12.02 -15.20
C ALA A 378 -4.08 10.54 -15.17
N VAL A 379 -3.95 9.88 -16.33
CA VAL A 379 -3.50 8.48 -16.44
C VAL A 379 -2.12 8.29 -15.80
N GLY A 380 -1.20 9.23 -15.99
CA GLY A 380 0.11 9.21 -15.34
C GLY A 380 0.02 9.26 -13.80
N ALA A 381 -0.82 10.14 -13.27
CA ALA A 381 -1.08 10.24 -11.83
C ALA A 381 -1.68 8.93 -11.26
N PHE A 382 -2.69 8.35 -11.95
CA PHE A 382 -3.28 7.07 -11.58
C PHE A 382 -2.26 5.94 -11.58
N ALA A 383 -1.38 5.87 -12.59
CA ALA A 383 -0.38 4.82 -12.69
C ALA A 383 0.62 4.87 -11.52
N VAL A 384 1.09 6.07 -11.17
CA VAL A 384 1.99 6.28 -10.03
C VAL A 384 1.30 5.93 -8.71
N ALA A 385 0.10 6.49 -8.46
CA ALA A 385 -0.66 6.21 -7.24
C ALA A 385 -1.03 4.73 -7.10
N GLY A 386 -1.46 4.09 -8.20
CA GLY A 386 -1.78 2.68 -8.28
C GLY A 386 -0.58 1.81 -7.95
N TYR A 387 0.57 2.05 -8.59
CA TYR A 387 1.80 1.31 -8.30
C TYR A 387 2.21 1.44 -6.82
N LEU A 388 2.25 2.68 -6.30
CA LEU A 388 2.62 2.92 -4.90
C LEU A 388 1.68 2.19 -3.94
N THR A 389 0.39 2.13 -4.25
CA THR A 389 -0.62 1.41 -3.47
C THR A 389 -0.35 -0.09 -3.49
N VAL A 390 -0.15 -0.69 -4.67
CA VAL A 390 0.13 -2.14 -4.80
C VAL A 390 1.45 -2.50 -4.11
N GLU A 391 2.52 -1.73 -4.34
CA GLU A 391 3.82 -1.92 -3.70
C GLU A 391 3.67 -1.87 -2.17
N ARG A 392 2.90 -0.91 -1.66
CA ARG A 392 2.63 -0.75 -0.23
C ARG A 392 1.82 -1.91 0.36
N MET A 393 0.95 -2.53 -0.43
CA MET A 393 0.11 -3.67 -0.03
C MET A 393 0.81 -5.03 -0.15
N ALA A 394 1.93 -5.14 -0.85
CA ALA A 394 2.50 -6.44 -1.18
C ALA A 394 3.47 -6.97 -0.08
N VAL A 395 3.37 -8.25 0.33
CA VAL A 395 3.97 -8.89 1.55
C VAL A 395 5.36 -9.50 1.37
N ARG A 396 6.29 -9.28 2.31
CA ARG A 396 7.45 -10.17 2.61
C ARG A 396 7.45 -10.45 4.12
N PRO A 397 7.43 -11.70 4.57
CA PRO A 397 8.12 -12.09 5.80
C PRO A 397 9.60 -12.26 5.51
N ASP A 398 10.42 -12.10 6.54
CA ASP A 398 11.81 -12.50 6.49
C ASP A 398 11.88 -14.02 6.75
N PRO A 399 12.43 -14.82 5.83
CA PRO A 399 12.61 -16.26 6.05
C PRO A 399 13.63 -16.50 7.17
N ILE A 400 13.46 -17.58 7.94
CA ILE A 400 14.45 -18.01 8.94
C ILE A 400 15.72 -18.48 8.20
N PRO A 401 16.91 -17.94 8.51
CA PRO A 401 18.15 -18.34 7.85
C PRO A 401 18.58 -19.76 8.30
N LEU A 402 18.17 -20.76 7.53
CA LEU A 402 18.39 -22.19 7.84
C LEU A 402 19.86 -22.59 7.99
N GLY A 403 20.80 -21.81 7.42
CA GLY A 403 22.24 -22.11 7.44
C GLY A 403 22.93 -21.87 8.78
N GLU A 404 22.29 -21.15 9.70
CA GLU A 404 22.87 -20.77 11.00
C GLU A 404 22.32 -21.62 12.18
N LEU A 405 21.40 -22.54 11.89
CA LEU A 405 20.73 -23.34 12.91
C LEU A 405 21.54 -24.60 13.28
N HIS A 406 22.04 -24.65 14.51
CA HIS A 406 22.74 -25.80 15.06
C HIS A 406 21.95 -26.45 16.21
N TRP A 407 21.85 -27.78 16.19
CA TRP A 407 21.27 -28.58 17.28
C TRP A 407 22.39 -29.23 18.10
N SER A 408 22.33 -29.10 19.43
CA SER A 408 23.36 -29.58 20.36
C SER A 408 22.92 -30.75 21.26
N GLY A 409 21.69 -31.26 21.10
CA GLY A 409 21.14 -32.37 21.92
C GLY A 409 21.14 -33.74 21.24
N PRO A 410 20.63 -34.80 21.91
CA PRO A 410 20.32 -36.06 21.26
C PRO A 410 19.28 -35.84 20.15
N ARG A 411 19.38 -36.59 19.05
CA ARG A 411 18.50 -36.40 17.89
C ARG A 411 17.02 -36.64 18.29
N PRO A 412 16.12 -35.65 18.12
CA PRO A 412 14.71 -35.80 18.50
C PRO A 412 13.98 -36.84 17.66
N ARG A 413 13.00 -37.53 18.25
CA ARG A 413 12.17 -38.51 17.54
C ARG A 413 11.17 -37.80 16.62
N ARG A 414 11.26 -38.06 15.32
CA ARG A 414 10.43 -37.49 14.26
C ARG A 414 9.37 -38.49 13.82
N VAL A 415 8.10 -38.12 13.96
CA VAL A 415 6.97 -38.91 13.43
C VAL A 415 6.30 -38.13 12.31
N ILE A 416 6.26 -38.72 11.12
CA ILE A 416 5.52 -38.16 9.98
C ILE A 416 4.11 -38.72 10.03
N VAL A 417 3.11 -37.86 9.97
CA VAL A 417 1.70 -38.23 9.92
C VAL A 417 1.11 -37.92 8.55
N LEU A 418 0.38 -38.88 7.99
CA LEU A 418 -0.25 -38.83 6.69
C LEU A 418 -1.78 -38.94 6.86
N PRO A 419 -2.51 -37.81 7.00
CA PRO A 419 -3.97 -37.83 6.99
C PRO A 419 -4.46 -38.18 5.58
N ALA A 420 -5.05 -39.36 5.42
CA ALA A 420 -5.37 -39.93 4.12
C ALA A 420 -6.88 -40.06 3.89
N TYR A 421 -7.32 -39.71 2.69
CA TYR A 421 -8.63 -40.05 2.16
C TYR A 421 -8.51 -40.22 0.64
N ARG A 422 -8.67 -41.45 0.14
CA ARG A 422 -8.51 -41.84 -1.26
C ARG A 422 -7.15 -41.47 -1.87
N ALA A 423 -6.06 -41.87 -1.22
CA ALA A 423 -4.68 -41.52 -1.57
C ALA A 423 -3.88 -42.69 -2.21
N ALA A 424 -4.54 -43.77 -2.65
CA ALA A 424 -3.85 -44.98 -3.11
C ALA A 424 -2.87 -44.74 -4.26
N LYS A 425 -3.19 -43.79 -5.16
CA LYS A 425 -2.40 -43.52 -6.37
C LYS A 425 -1.05 -42.86 -6.10
N THR A 426 -0.99 -41.98 -5.11
CA THR A 426 0.15 -41.09 -4.85
C THR A 426 1.00 -41.54 -3.66
N LEU A 427 0.45 -42.39 -2.80
CA LEU A 427 1.08 -42.77 -1.53
C LEU A 427 2.47 -43.42 -1.70
N VAL A 428 2.67 -44.26 -2.71
CA VAL A 428 3.96 -44.94 -2.95
C VAL A 428 5.06 -43.93 -3.28
N GLU A 429 4.78 -42.99 -4.17
CA GLU A 429 5.71 -41.94 -4.57
C GLU A 429 6.02 -41.01 -3.39
N VAL A 430 4.98 -40.51 -2.70
CA VAL A 430 5.14 -39.60 -1.55
C VAL A 430 5.99 -40.22 -0.45
N VAL A 431 5.76 -41.50 -0.13
CA VAL A 431 6.56 -42.20 0.90
C VAL A 431 7.99 -42.45 0.42
N GLY A 432 8.18 -42.78 -0.86
CA GLY A 432 9.50 -42.97 -1.47
C GLY A 432 10.35 -41.70 -1.49
N ASP A 433 9.72 -40.53 -1.61
CA ASP A 433 10.37 -39.22 -1.65
C ASP A 433 10.78 -38.68 -0.27
N ILE A 434 10.33 -39.30 0.83
CA ILE A 434 10.73 -38.91 2.20
C ILE A 434 12.24 -39.17 2.37
N PRO A 435 13.05 -38.13 2.70
CA PRO A 435 14.49 -38.30 2.82
C PRO A 435 14.88 -39.37 3.85
N GLN A 436 15.78 -40.27 3.45
CA GLN A 436 16.23 -41.36 4.33
C GLN A 436 16.80 -40.82 5.64
N GLY A 437 16.43 -41.48 6.74
CA GLY A 437 16.85 -41.06 8.06
C GLY A 437 16.24 -39.74 8.51
N HIS A 438 15.14 -39.25 7.93
CA HIS A 438 14.39 -38.09 8.45
C HIS A 438 13.02 -38.43 9.05
N ALA A 439 12.64 -39.71 9.04
CA ALA A 439 11.45 -40.23 9.70
C ALA A 439 11.84 -41.42 10.57
N ASP A 440 11.52 -41.38 11.87
CA ASP A 440 11.70 -42.54 12.75
C ASP A 440 10.47 -43.46 12.68
N ARG A 441 9.28 -42.87 12.47
CA ARG A 441 8.02 -43.56 12.17
C ARG A 441 7.19 -42.77 11.17
N ILE A 442 6.40 -43.49 10.38
CA ILE A 442 5.43 -42.90 9.45
C ILE A 442 4.07 -43.52 9.80
N LEU A 443 3.13 -42.66 10.20
CA LEU A 443 1.77 -43.03 10.56
C LEU A 443 0.80 -42.51 9.49
N LEU A 444 0.08 -43.42 8.86
CA LEU A 444 -1.05 -43.10 8.01
C LEU A 444 -2.36 -43.25 8.78
N VAL A 445 -3.20 -42.22 8.76
CA VAL A 445 -4.55 -42.27 9.33
C VAL A 445 -5.55 -42.15 8.18
N ASP A 446 -6.23 -43.24 7.87
CA ASP A 446 -7.21 -43.35 6.80
C ASP A 446 -8.61 -42.94 7.27
N ASP A 447 -9.24 -41.97 6.59
CA ASP A 447 -10.55 -41.42 6.94
C ASP A 447 -11.72 -42.19 6.27
N ALA A 448 -11.69 -43.52 6.40
CA ALA A 448 -12.63 -44.45 5.78
C ALA A 448 -12.62 -44.40 4.25
N SER A 449 -11.43 -44.52 3.64
CA SER A 449 -11.31 -44.59 2.19
C SER A 449 -11.98 -45.85 1.62
N ALA A 450 -12.56 -45.68 0.42
CA ALA A 450 -13.18 -46.76 -0.36
C ALA A 450 -12.24 -47.39 -1.39
N ASP A 451 -11.05 -46.82 -1.57
CA ASP A 451 -10.03 -47.32 -2.51
C ASP A 451 -8.95 -48.16 -1.78
N ALA A 452 -7.87 -48.48 -2.49
CA ALA A 452 -6.77 -49.30 -1.99
C ALA A 452 -5.81 -48.57 -1.02
N THR A 453 -6.16 -47.40 -0.47
CA THR A 453 -5.24 -46.60 0.36
C THR A 453 -4.63 -47.40 1.52
N VAL A 454 -5.47 -48.13 2.26
CA VAL A 454 -5.06 -48.92 3.43
C VAL A 454 -4.20 -50.13 3.03
N SER A 455 -4.52 -50.81 1.92
CA SER A 455 -3.73 -51.96 1.47
C SER A 455 -2.36 -51.53 0.97
N VAL A 456 -2.27 -50.41 0.24
CA VAL A 456 -1.01 -49.81 -0.20
C VAL A 456 -0.17 -49.38 1.01
N ALA A 457 -0.77 -48.72 2.01
CA ALA A 457 -0.07 -48.31 3.23
C ALA A 457 0.51 -49.51 4.01
N THR A 458 -0.26 -50.59 4.11
CA THR A 458 0.18 -51.84 4.75
C THR A 458 1.33 -52.50 3.97
N ALA A 459 1.25 -52.51 2.64
CA ALA A 459 2.31 -53.06 1.79
C ALA A 459 3.64 -52.28 1.93
N LEU A 460 3.56 -50.97 2.14
CA LEU A 460 4.70 -50.09 2.45
C LEU A 460 5.19 -50.21 3.90
N ARG A 461 4.56 -51.07 4.72
CA ARG A 461 4.89 -51.30 6.14
C ARG A 461 4.80 -50.04 7.01
N LEU A 462 3.84 -49.17 6.70
CA LEU A 462 3.54 -47.99 7.52
C LEU A 462 2.75 -48.39 8.77
N ASP A 463 2.79 -47.55 9.80
CA ASP A 463 1.78 -47.62 10.86
C ASP A 463 0.45 -47.12 10.29
N VAL A 464 -0.64 -47.87 10.49
CA VAL A 464 -1.94 -47.52 9.91
C VAL A 464 -3.04 -47.50 10.97
N ILE A 465 -3.80 -46.41 11.02
CA ILE A 465 -5.07 -46.31 11.74
C ILE A 465 -6.16 -46.07 10.70
N ARG A 466 -7.24 -46.86 10.74
CA ARG A 466 -8.41 -46.66 9.87
C ARG A 466 -9.60 -46.22 10.70
N HIS A 467 -10.20 -45.08 10.35
CA HIS A 467 -11.47 -44.67 10.92
C HIS A 467 -12.64 -45.50 10.37
N ARG A 468 -13.65 -45.72 11.22
CA ARG A 468 -14.89 -46.44 10.84
C ARG A 468 -15.79 -45.64 9.91
N ARG A 469 -15.73 -44.32 10.01
CA ARG A 469 -16.44 -43.35 9.18
C ARG A 469 -15.53 -42.15 8.95
N ASN A 470 -15.81 -41.39 7.90
CA ASN A 470 -15.10 -40.14 7.63
C ASN A 470 -15.37 -39.14 8.77
N LEU A 471 -14.31 -38.71 9.45
CA LEU A 471 -14.36 -37.75 10.56
C LEU A 471 -14.05 -36.32 10.11
N GLY A 472 -13.71 -36.11 8.83
CA GLY A 472 -13.31 -34.84 8.27
C GLY A 472 -11.83 -34.53 8.51
N TYR A 473 -11.33 -33.52 7.80
CA TYR A 473 -9.91 -33.17 7.77
C TYR A 473 -9.32 -32.88 9.17
N GLY A 474 -9.97 -32.02 9.95
CA GLY A 474 -9.57 -31.74 11.33
C GLY A 474 -9.76 -32.94 12.27
N GLY A 475 -10.79 -33.77 12.03
CA GLY A 475 -11.01 -35.01 12.78
C GLY A 475 -9.88 -36.01 12.61
N ASN A 476 -9.41 -36.19 11.37
CA ASN A 476 -8.26 -37.02 11.03
C ASN A 476 -6.97 -36.49 11.68
N GLN A 477 -6.69 -35.19 11.55
CA GLN A 477 -5.52 -34.56 12.17
C GLN A 477 -5.46 -34.77 13.70
N LYS A 478 -6.60 -34.71 14.40
CA LYS A 478 -6.64 -34.98 15.85
C LYS A 478 -6.15 -36.40 16.18
N THR A 479 -6.55 -37.40 15.40
CA THR A 479 -6.06 -38.78 15.56
C THR A 479 -4.58 -38.88 15.27
N CYS A 480 -4.10 -38.27 14.17
CA CYS A 480 -2.68 -38.20 13.82
C CYS A 480 -1.84 -37.66 14.98
N TYR A 481 -2.18 -36.50 15.52
CA TYR A 481 -1.38 -35.84 16.55
C TYR A 481 -1.41 -36.59 17.87
N ARG A 482 -2.57 -37.11 18.30
CA ARG A 482 -2.64 -37.93 19.52
C ARG A 482 -1.77 -39.18 19.41
N GLN A 483 -1.86 -39.89 18.28
CA GLN A 483 -1.09 -41.12 18.11
C GLN A 483 0.41 -40.83 17.98
N ALA A 484 0.81 -39.78 17.27
CA ALA A 484 2.21 -39.39 17.18
C ALA A 484 2.81 -39.06 18.57
N LEU A 485 2.06 -38.34 19.41
CA LEU A 485 2.47 -38.08 20.80
C LEU A 485 2.61 -39.39 21.60
N ALA A 486 1.67 -40.33 21.44
CA ALA A 486 1.71 -41.65 22.09
C ALA A 486 2.89 -42.52 21.60
N MET A 487 3.35 -42.34 20.36
CA MET A 487 4.55 -42.98 19.81
C MET A 487 5.87 -42.37 20.32
N GLY A 488 5.80 -41.34 21.16
CA GLY A 488 6.98 -40.68 21.69
C GLY A 488 7.54 -39.59 20.76
N ALA A 489 6.78 -39.04 19.81
CA ALA A 489 7.27 -37.98 18.92
C ALA A 489 7.71 -36.72 19.67
N ASP A 490 8.90 -36.22 19.38
CA ASP A 490 9.37 -34.89 19.78
C ASP A 490 9.03 -33.84 18.72
N VAL A 491 9.04 -34.27 17.45
CA VAL A 491 8.64 -33.49 16.28
C VAL A 491 7.60 -34.29 15.49
N VAL A 492 6.45 -33.67 15.22
CA VAL A 492 5.39 -34.25 14.38
C VAL A 492 5.32 -33.48 13.08
N VAL A 493 5.50 -34.16 11.94
CA VAL A 493 5.42 -33.55 10.61
C VAL A 493 4.15 -34.01 9.92
N MET A 494 3.30 -33.07 9.56
CA MET A 494 2.04 -33.28 8.85
C MET A 494 2.30 -33.17 7.35
N LEU A 495 2.23 -34.30 6.63
CA LEU A 495 2.47 -34.39 5.20
C LEU A 495 1.22 -34.96 4.51
N HIS A 496 0.68 -34.26 3.52
CA HIS A 496 -0.47 -34.78 2.76
C HIS A 496 -0.01 -35.91 1.83
N PRO A 497 -0.72 -37.06 1.79
CA PRO A 497 -0.34 -38.18 0.93
C PRO A 497 -0.75 -38.02 -0.54
N ASP A 498 -1.25 -36.85 -0.96
CA ASP A 498 -1.78 -36.57 -2.30
C ASP A 498 -0.74 -36.00 -3.29
N GLY A 499 0.53 -35.92 -2.89
CA GLY A 499 1.62 -35.43 -3.75
C GLY A 499 1.70 -33.91 -3.89
N GLN A 500 0.84 -33.15 -3.20
CA GLN A 500 0.84 -31.68 -3.29
C GLN A 500 2.13 -31.06 -2.75
N TYR A 501 2.76 -31.67 -1.74
CA TYR A 501 3.92 -31.13 -1.06
C TYR A 501 5.14 -32.01 -1.29
N ASP A 502 6.29 -31.35 -1.52
CA ASP A 502 7.56 -32.02 -1.71
C ASP A 502 8.14 -32.51 -0.37
N PRO A 503 8.26 -33.83 -0.14
CA PRO A 503 8.81 -34.36 1.12
C PRO A 503 10.28 -33.99 1.37
N ALA A 504 11.02 -33.52 0.34
CA ALA A 504 12.43 -33.15 0.47
C ALA A 504 12.68 -32.00 1.47
N ILE A 505 11.65 -31.23 1.87
CA ILE A 505 11.80 -30.14 2.84
C ILE A 505 11.59 -30.55 4.30
N ILE A 506 11.21 -31.81 4.60
CA ILE A 506 11.10 -32.34 5.97
C ILE A 506 12.33 -32.01 6.83
N PRO A 507 13.58 -32.18 6.34
CA PRO A 507 14.76 -31.84 7.13
C PRO A 507 14.79 -30.38 7.60
N ASN A 508 14.32 -29.45 6.76
CA ASN A 508 14.30 -28.02 7.09
C ASN A 508 13.20 -27.69 8.09
N LEU A 509 12.01 -28.29 7.94
CA LEU A 509 10.91 -28.16 8.89
C LEU A 509 11.33 -28.62 10.28
N CYS A 510 11.92 -29.82 10.38
CA CYS A 510 12.40 -30.36 11.65
C CYS A 510 13.50 -29.49 12.25
N ARG A 511 14.50 -29.06 11.47
CA ARG A 511 15.65 -28.28 11.97
C ARG A 511 15.24 -27.00 12.71
N VAL A 512 14.21 -26.30 12.23
CA VAL A 512 13.71 -25.07 12.87
C VAL A 512 13.05 -25.37 14.22
N ILE A 513 12.35 -26.51 14.36
CA ILE A 513 11.76 -26.93 15.63
C ILE A 513 12.84 -27.40 16.60
N GLU A 514 13.75 -28.22 16.10
CA GLU A 514 14.83 -28.81 16.90
C GLU A 514 15.72 -27.71 17.48
N SER A 515 16.07 -26.68 16.70
CA SER A 515 16.84 -25.53 17.19
C SER A 515 16.14 -24.65 18.23
N GLY A 516 14.83 -24.84 18.48
CA GLY A 516 14.04 -24.03 19.42
C GLY A 516 13.65 -22.64 18.89
N GLU A 517 13.89 -22.37 17.60
CA GLU A 517 13.50 -21.13 16.94
C GLU A 517 11.98 -21.03 16.77
N ALA A 518 11.29 -22.15 16.54
CA ALA A 518 9.83 -22.18 16.46
C ALA A 518 9.23 -23.44 17.09
N ASP A 519 8.01 -23.31 17.59
CA ASP A 519 7.22 -24.43 18.12
C ASP A 519 6.31 -25.07 17.05
N ILE A 520 6.03 -24.30 15.99
CA ILE A 520 5.31 -24.71 14.79
C ILE A 520 6.00 -24.10 13.57
N VAL A 521 6.14 -24.88 12.50
CA VAL A 521 6.79 -24.43 11.26
C VAL A 521 5.88 -24.71 10.07
N LEU A 522 5.68 -23.70 9.23
CA LEU A 522 4.86 -23.79 8.02
C LEU A 522 5.73 -23.91 6.78
N GLY A 523 5.41 -24.86 5.90
CA GLY A 523 5.92 -24.92 4.54
C GLY A 523 5.17 -23.92 3.67
N SER A 524 5.74 -22.73 3.48
CA SER A 524 5.09 -21.62 2.78
C SER A 524 5.39 -21.60 1.28
N ARG A 525 4.31 -21.58 0.49
CA ARG A 525 4.29 -21.40 -0.97
C ARG A 525 4.52 -19.95 -1.40
N TRP A 526 4.46 -19.01 -0.46
CA TRP A 526 4.60 -17.58 -0.70
C TRP A 526 5.94 -17.01 -0.23
N LEU A 527 6.76 -17.82 0.45
CA LEU A 527 8.05 -17.39 0.98
C LEU A 527 9.15 -17.52 -0.08
N GLY A 528 9.41 -16.42 -0.79
CA GLY A 528 10.44 -16.37 -1.85
C GLY A 528 10.05 -17.12 -3.14
N LEU A 529 8.83 -17.65 -3.22
CA LEU A 529 8.29 -18.41 -4.33
C LEU A 529 7.10 -17.68 -4.95
N ASP A 530 6.75 -18.08 -6.18
CA ASP A 530 5.62 -17.53 -6.93
C ASP A 530 4.57 -18.62 -7.16
N PRO A 531 3.48 -18.65 -6.37
CA PRO A 531 2.41 -19.64 -6.52
C PRO A 531 1.75 -19.64 -7.90
N ALA A 532 1.84 -18.53 -8.65
CA ALA A 532 1.32 -18.48 -10.01
C ALA A 532 2.07 -19.43 -10.95
N LYS A 533 3.39 -19.52 -10.80
CA LYS A 533 4.23 -20.43 -11.60
C LYS A 533 4.01 -21.90 -11.24
N ALA A 534 3.57 -22.15 -10.02
CA ALA A 534 3.21 -23.47 -9.54
C ALA A 534 1.82 -23.93 -10.04
N GLY A 535 1.03 -23.07 -10.69
CA GLY A 535 -0.31 -23.40 -11.18
C GLY A 535 -1.46 -23.04 -10.24
N MET A 536 -1.22 -22.28 -9.15
CA MET A 536 -2.29 -21.88 -8.24
C MET A 536 -3.28 -20.93 -8.94
N PRO A 537 -4.60 -21.23 -8.94
CA PRO A 537 -5.63 -20.37 -9.55
C PRO A 537 -5.64 -18.94 -8.97
N TRP A 538 -5.90 -17.94 -9.82
CA TRP A 538 -5.82 -16.52 -9.44
C TRP A 538 -6.78 -16.15 -8.29
N TRP A 539 -7.97 -16.75 -8.24
CA TRP A 539 -8.96 -16.49 -7.19
C TRP A 539 -8.54 -17.09 -5.84
N LYS A 540 -7.86 -18.25 -5.83
CA LYS A 540 -7.24 -18.81 -4.62
C LYS A 540 -6.12 -17.92 -4.13
N ARG A 541 -5.31 -17.38 -5.05
CA ARG A 541 -4.25 -16.43 -4.72
C ARG A 541 -4.82 -15.18 -4.05
N LEU A 542 -5.88 -14.60 -4.63
CA LEU A 542 -6.53 -13.41 -4.08
C LEU A 542 -7.12 -13.69 -2.68
N GLY A 543 -7.88 -14.78 -2.52
CA GLY A 543 -8.47 -15.18 -1.24
C GLY A 543 -7.42 -15.45 -0.16
N ASN A 544 -6.37 -16.22 -0.47
CA ASN A 544 -5.25 -16.49 0.44
C ASN A 544 -4.59 -15.16 0.88
N ARG A 545 -4.27 -14.26 -0.08
CA ARG A 545 -3.65 -12.98 0.24
C ARG A 545 -4.51 -12.10 1.15
N PHE A 546 -5.82 -12.08 0.92
CA PHE A 546 -6.77 -11.35 1.75
C PHE A 546 -6.86 -11.92 3.17
N LEU A 547 -7.11 -13.22 3.31
CA LEU A 547 -7.24 -13.88 4.60
C LEU A 547 -5.94 -13.77 5.41
N THR A 548 -4.80 -14.10 4.81
CA THR A 548 -3.49 -13.97 5.47
C THR A 548 -3.19 -12.54 5.95
N ALA A 549 -3.66 -11.53 5.22
CA ALA A 549 -3.48 -10.14 5.63
C ALA A 549 -4.40 -9.78 6.82
N SER A 550 -5.63 -10.30 6.84
CA SER A 550 -6.56 -10.19 7.96
C SER A 550 -6.03 -10.91 9.21
N GLU A 551 -5.55 -12.15 9.07
CA GLU A 551 -5.00 -12.97 10.15
C GLU A 551 -3.76 -12.31 10.77
N ASN A 552 -2.79 -11.88 9.96
CA ASN A 552 -1.62 -11.15 10.47
C ASN A 552 -1.99 -9.89 11.26
N ARG A 553 -3.00 -9.15 10.81
CA ARG A 553 -3.45 -7.93 11.49
C ARG A 553 -4.11 -8.23 12.83
N VAL A 554 -4.98 -9.22 12.87
CA VAL A 554 -5.71 -9.61 14.08
C VAL A 554 -4.78 -10.26 15.10
N LEU A 555 -3.87 -11.14 14.65
CA LEU A 555 -2.98 -11.91 15.53
C LEU A 555 -1.66 -11.20 15.85
N GLY A 556 -1.34 -10.09 15.18
CA GLY A 556 -0.08 -9.37 15.39
C GLY A 556 1.16 -10.10 14.85
N LEU A 557 0.97 -11.04 13.93
CA LEU A 557 2.01 -11.87 13.33
C LEU A 557 2.41 -11.34 11.94
N LYS A 558 3.44 -11.94 11.33
CA LYS A 558 3.99 -11.54 10.02
C LYS A 558 4.21 -12.71 9.07
N LEU A 559 3.33 -13.70 9.06
CA LEU A 559 3.45 -14.90 8.23
C LEU A 559 3.17 -14.61 6.74
N SER A 560 3.86 -15.32 5.83
CA SER A 560 3.62 -15.22 4.39
C SER A 560 2.30 -15.84 3.96
N GLU A 561 1.89 -16.91 4.63
CA GLU A 561 0.57 -17.52 4.48
C GLU A 561 0.15 -18.32 5.74
N TYR A 562 -1.17 -18.50 5.91
CA TYR A 562 -1.76 -19.34 6.97
C TYR A 562 -2.37 -20.64 6.44
N HIS A 563 -2.61 -20.72 5.13
CA HIS A 563 -3.46 -21.75 4.51
C HIS A 563 -2.67 -22.89 3.87
N THR A 564 -1.41 -23.08 4.26
CA THR A 564 -0.62 -24.24 3.88
C THR A 564 -0.95 -25.42 4.81
N GLY A 565 -1.11 -26.60 4.22
CA GLY A 565 -1.31 -27.86 4.96
C GLY A 565 0.00 -28.49 5.41
N TYR A 566 1.15 -28.06 4.86
CA TYR A 566 2.43 -28.65 5.19
C TYR A 566 3.05 -28.01 6.42
N ARG A 567 3.10 -28.77 7.52
CA ARG A 567 3.41 -28.23 8.84
C ARG A 567 4.25 -29.19 9.65
N ALA A 568 5.06 -28.65 10.54
CA ALA A 568 5.68 -29.42 11.60
C ALA A 568 5.38 -28.77 12.96
N TYR A 569 5.29 -29.60 13.99
CA TYR A 569 4.94 -29.19 15.35
C TYR A 569 5.89 -29.81 16.36
N SER A 570 6.26 -29.04 17.37
CA SER A 570 6.91 -29.56 18.57
C SER A 570 5.91 -30.33 19.43
N ARG A 571 6.40 -31.35 20.16
CA ARG A 571 5.66 -32.02 21.24
C ARG A 571 5.05 -31.00 22.21
N ARG A 572 5.88 -30.06 22.68
CA ARG A 572 5.52 -29.03 23.66
C ARG A 572 4.28 -28.25 23.23
N PHE A 573 4.21 -27.87 21.96
CA PHE A 573 3.06 -27.16 21.41
C PHE A 573 1.79 -28.01 21.44
N LEU A 574 1.84 -29.22 20.88
CA LEU A 574 0.67 -30.09 20.79
C LEU A 574 0.13 -30.52 22.17
N GLU A 575 0.97 -30.66 23.19
CA GLU A 575 0.57 -30.99 24.57
C GLU A 575 -0.02 -29.79 25.35
N ALA A 576 0.23 -28.57 24.87
CA ALA A 576 -0.19 -27.34 25.53
C ALA A 576 -1.56 -26.84 25.04
N ILE A 577 -1.87 -27.01 23.75
CA ILE A 577 -3.09 -26.46 23.15
C ILE A 577 -4.27 -27.44 23.23
N PRO A 578 -5.52 -26.96 23.43
CA PRO A 578 -6.71 -27.80 23.46
C PRO A 578 -7.19 -28.15 22.03
N PHE A 579 -6.33 -28.69 21.17
CA PHE A 579 -6.64 -28.93 19.76
C PHE A 579 -7.80 -29.91 19.53
N LEU A 580 -8.16 -30.72 20.53
CA LEU A 580 -9.33 -31.61 20.45
C LEU A 580 -10.66 -30.84 20.38
N GLU A 581 -10.70 -29.61 20.91
CA GLU A 581 -11.87 -28.70 20.89
C GLU A 581 -12.04 -27.97 19.56
N ASN A 582 -11.06 -28.07 18.65
CA ASN A 582 -11.12 -27.42 17.34
C ASN A 582 -12.17 -28.09 16.44
N SER A 583 -12.45 -27.48 15.29
CA SER A 583 -13.34 -28.04 14.26
C SER A 583 -12.83 -29.38 13.74
N ASN A 584 -13.72 -30.19 13.19
CA ASN A 584 -13.35 -31.39 12.45
C ASN A 584 -13.12 -31.09 10.95
N ASP A 585 -13.34 -29.86 10.50
CA ASP A 585 -13.22 -29.42 9.11
C ASP A 585 -11.94 -28.57 8.87
N PHE A 586 -11.76 -28.03 7.66
CA PHE A 586 -10.57 -27.30 7.21
C PHE A 586 -10.16 -26.11 8.09
N VAL A 587 -11.11 -25.44 8.77
CA VAL A 587 -10.80 -24.33 9.70
C VAL A 587 -9.96 -24.76 10.92
N PHE A 588 -9.85 -26.07 11.19
CA PHE A 588 -8.98 -26.62 12.24
C PHE A 588 -7.57 -26.03 12.18
N ASP A 589 -7.01 -25.95 10.98
CA ASP A 589 -5.66 -25.48 10.73
C ASP A 589 -5.48 -24.00 11.12
N THR A 590 -6.49 -23.18 10.89
CA THR A 590 -6.54 -21.77 11.32
C THR A 590 -6.66 -21.68 12.84
N GLN A 591 -7.50 -22.51 13.46
CA GLN A 591 -7.68 -22.53 14.91
C GLN A 591 -6.38 -22.88 15.64
N VAL A 592 -5.60 -23.84 15.13
CA VAL A 592 -4.27 -24.18 15.68
C VAL A 592 -3.32 -22.98 15.65
N LEU A 593 -3.32 -22.19 14.58
CA LEU A 593 -2.48 -20.98 14.47
C LEU A 593 -2.94 -19.85 15.40
N ILE A 594 -4.26 -19.68 15.56
CA ILE A 594 -4.81 -18.74 16.55
C ILE A 594 -4.43 -19.19 17.97
N GLN A 595 -4.48 -20.49 18.27
CA GLN A 595 -4.03 -21.03 19.55
C GLN A 595 -2.55 -20.74 19.79
N ALA A 596 -1.69 -20.93 18.79
CA ALA A 596 -0.27 -20.57 18.88
C ALA A 596 -0.08 -19.10 19.25
N ALA A 597 -0.79 -18.17 18.57
CA ALA A 597 -0.74 -16.74 18.89
C ALA A 597 -1.32 -16.42 20.28
N THR A 598 -2.37 -17.13 20.70
CA THR A 598 -3.06 -16.90 21.98
C THR A 598 -2.21 -17.35 23.16
N PHE A 599 -1.55 -18.50 23.05
CA PHE A 599 -0.71 -19.08 24.11
C PHE A 599 0.76 -18.67 24.03
N GLY A 600 1.13 -17.79 23.10
CA GLY A 600 2.48 -17.21 23.00
C GLY A 600 3.55 -18.16 22.43
N PHE A 601 3.16 -19.12 21.60
CA PHE A 601 4.09 -20.01 20.91
C PHE A 601 4.68 -19.38 19.65
N LYS A 602 5.90 -19.78 19.30
CA LYS A 602 6.63 -19.24 18.14
C LYS A 602 6.24 -19.97 16.86
N ILE A 603 6.00 -19.19 15.80
CA ILE A 603 5.67 -19.71 14.47
C ILE A 603 6.78 -19.34 13.48
N GLY A 604 7.34 -20.34 12.81
CA GLY A 604 8.35 -20.19 11.76
C GLY A 604 7.82 -20.57 10.38
N GLU A 605 8.53 -20.16 9.34
CA GLU A 605 8.21 -20.51 7.95
C GLU A 605 9.46 -20.95 7.19
N VAL A 606 9.31 -21.98 6.35
CA VAL A 606 10.31 -22.42 5.37
C VAL A 606 9.68 -22.42 3.97
N PRO A 607 10.43 -22.12 2.90
CA PRO A 607 9.89 -22.16 1.54
C PRO A 607 9.47 -23.59 1.15
N ALA A 608 8.28 -23.72 0.56
CA ALA A 608 7.75 -24.99 0.05
C ALA A 608 7.13 -24.78 -1.34
N ILE A 609 7.48 -25.63 -2.30
CA ILE A 609 6.83 -25.62 -3.62
C ILE A 609 5.57 -26.48 -3.52
N GLY A 610 4.40 -25.89 -3.78
CA GLY A 610 3.17 -26.65 -3.95
C GLY A 610 3.08 -27.17 -5.38
N ARG A 611 2.83 -28.46 -5.58
CA ARG A 611 2.59 -29.03 -6.90
C ARG A 611 1.07 -29.13 -7.14
N TYR A 612 0.61 -28.62 -8.29
CA TYR A 612 -0.81 -28.63 -8.67
C TYR A 612 -0.98 -29.48 -9.94
N HIS A 613 -1.58 -30.67 -9.79
CA HIS A 613 -1.87 -31.61 -10.89
C HIS A 613 -3.30 -32.16 -10.75
N GLU A 614 -3.82 -32.80 -11.79
CA GLU A 614 -5.21 -33.29 -11.84
C GLU A 614 -5.53 -34.34 -10.75
N ASP A 615 -4.55 -35.15 -10.35
CA ASP A 615 -4.69 -36.14 -9.28
C ASP A 615 -4.52 -35.55 -7.85
N ALA A 616 -4.05 -34.30 -7.73
CA ALA A 616 -3.91 -33.64 -6.43
C ALA A 616 -5.25 -33.08 -5.95
N SER A 617 -5.56 -33.24 -4.66
CA SER A 617 -6.85 -32.83 -4.12
C SER A 617 -7.00 -31.30 -4.13
N SER A 618 -7.81 -30.77 -5.05
CA SER A 618 -8.02 -29.32 -5.17
C SER A 618 -9.40 -28.93 -4.61
N VAL A 619 -9.39 -28.12 -3.55
CA VAL A 619 -10.62 -27.60 -2.94
C VAL A 619 -11.38 -26.71 -3.93
N SER A 620 -12.70 -26.93 -4.08
CA SER A 620 -13.57 -26.17 -4.99
C SER A 620 -13.70 -24.70 -4.59
N PHE A 621 -14.22 -23.84 -5.49
CA PHE A 621 -14.50 -22.43 -5.17
C PHE A 621 -15.48 -22.29 -4.00
N LYS A 622 -16.60 -23.03 -4.03
CA LYS A 622 -17.62 -23.02 -2.97
C LYS A 622 -17.02 -23.39 -1.61
N THR A 623 -16.28 -24.49 -1.56
CA THR A 623 -15.63 -24.95 -0.32
C THR A 623 -14.58 -23.96 0.18
N SER A 624 -13.82 -23.34 -0.73
CA SER A 624 -12.84 -22.30 -0.37
C SER A 624 -13.51 -21.05 0.21
N THR A 625 -14.68 -20.66 -0.31
CA THR A 625 -15.46 -19.53 0.22
C THR A 625 -15.99 -19.82 1.62
N VAL A 626 -16.54 -21.02 1.86
CA VAL A 626 -16.98 -21.44 3.19
C VAL A 626 -15.81 -21.41 4.17
N TYR A 627 -14.68 -22.03 3.81
CA TYR A 627 -13.46 -22.00 4.62
C TYR A 627 -12.97 -20.57 4.93
N GLY A 628 -13.05 -19.66 3.96
CA GLY A 628 -12.68 -18.25 4.16
C GLY A 628 -13.59 -17.55 5.16
N LEU A 629 -14.90 -17.78 5.11
CA LEU A 629 -15.85 -17.24 6.08
C LEU A 629 -15.65 -17.84 7.48
N GLU A 630 -15.40 -19.14 7.59
CA GLU A 630 -15.08 -19.80 8.87
C GLU A 630 -13.80 -19.26 9.49
N THR A 631 -12.78 -18.99 8.66
CA THR A 631 -11.51 -18.36 9.08
C THR A 631 -11.77 -16.98 9.70
N LEU A 632 -12.56 -16.12 9.04
CA LEU A 632 -12.96 -14.82 9.59
C LEU A 632 -13.78 -14.96 10.89
N GLY A 633 -14.66 -15.96 10.95
CA GLY A 633 -15.40 -16.30 12.16
C GLY A 633 -14.50 -16.72 13.32
N ALA A 634 -13.44 -17.49 13.06
CA ALA A 634 -12.46 -17.88 14.06
C ALA A 634 -11.66 -16.68 14.58
N LEU A 635 -11.25 -15.76 13.70
CA LEU A 635 -10.62 -14.49 14.09
C LEU A 635 -11.55 -13.63 14.95
N MET A 636 -12.83 -13.54 14.61
CA MET A 636 -13.81 -12.80 15.40
C MET A 636 -13.93 -13.39 16.81
N ARG A 637 -13.99 -14.73 16.93
CA ARG A 637 -13.98 -15.41 18.25
C ARG A 637 -12.72 -15.12 19.06
N TYR A 638 -11.55 -15.03 18.41
CA TYR A 638 -10.31 -14.61 19.05
C TYR A 638 -10.40 -13.16 19.58
N VAL A 639 -10.91 -12.23 18.78
CA VAL A 639 -11.09 -10.82 19.20
C VAL A 639 -12.06 -10.72 20.38
N LEU A 640 -13.19 -11.43 20.33
CA LEU A 640 -14.15 -11.51 21.44
C LEU A 640 -13.50 -12.13 22.68
N HIS A 641 -12.68 -13.17 22.51
CA HIS A 641 -11.95 -13.78 23.62
C HIS A 641 -10.98 -12.82 24.30
N ARG A 642 -10.24 -12.04 23.51
CA ARG A 642 -9.38 -10.95 24.00
C ARG A 642 -10.15 -9.83 24.70
N ALA A 643 -11.43 -9.66 24.39
CA ALA A 643 -12.34 -8.72 25.04
C ALA A 643 -13.03 -9.30 26.30
N GLY A 644 -12.70 -10.52 26.72
CA GLY A 644 -13.21 -11.14 27.94
C GLY A 644 -14.35 -12.15 27.74
N PHE A 645 -14.77 -12.42 26.51
CA PHE A 645 -15.79 -13.44 26.25
C PHE A 645 -15.19 -14.87 26.27
N PRO A 646 -15.81 -15.85 26.92
CA PRO A 646 -15.24 -17.19 27.02
C PRO A 646 -15.24 -17.91 25.66
N CYS A 647 -14.16 -18.62 25.34
CA CYS A 647 -14.06 -19.43 24.13
C CYS A 647 -13.33 -20.75 24.43
N ARG A 648 -14.06 -21.88 24.38
CA ARG A 648 -13.58 -23.19 24.87
C ARG A 648 -12.25 -23.64 24.26
N TRP A 649 -12.06 -23.48 22.95
CA TRP A 649 -10.83 -23.89 22.26
C TRP A 649 -9.69 -22.86 22.37
N LEU A 650 -9.91 -21.71 23.03
CA LEU A 650 -8.87 -20.73 23.35
C LEU A 650 -8.52 -20.68 24.84
N THR A 651 -9.27 -21.40 25.68
CA THR A 651 -8.99 -21.54 27.10
C THR A 651 -8.11 -22.79 27.31
N PRO A 652 -7.01 -22.71 28.10
CA PRO A 652 -6.25 -23.90 28.46
C PRO A 652 -7.16 -24.95 29.11
N ALA A 653 -6.94 -26.23 28.82
CA ALA A 653 -7.60 -27.30 29.57
C ALA A 653 -7.18 -27.20 31.05
N SER A 654 -8.14 -26.94 31.94
CA SER A 654 -7.92 -26.96 33.38
C SER A 654 -7.76 -28.41 33.84
N ASP A 655 -6.66 -28.69 34.55
CA ASP A 655 -6.28 -29.97 35.17
C ASP A 655 -5.64 -31.08 34.31
N ALA A 656 -4.54 -31.61 34.87
CA ALA A 656 -3.83 -32.79 34.39
C ALA A 656 -4.73 -34.05 34.31
N ALA A 657 -5.80 -34.11 35.11
CA ALA A 657 -6.79 -35.19 35.09
C ALA A 657 -7.67 -35.16 33.83
N GLU A 658 -7.94 -33.98 33.27
CA GLU A 658 -8.73 -33.82 32.05
C GLU A 658 -7.88 -34.15 30.80
N LYS A 659 -6.58 -33.80 30.83
CA LYS A 659 -5.59 -34.22 29.82
C LYS A 659 -5.49 -35.75 29.72
N ALA A 660 -5.47 -36.46 30.85
CA ALA A 660 -5.43 -37.93 30.86
C ALA A 660 -6.74 -38.57 30.36
N ARG A 661 -7.91 -38.02 30.72
CA ARG A 661 -9.23 -38.53 30.29
C ARG A 661 -9.51 -38.28 28.80
N ALA A 662 -9.08 -37.15 28.25
CA ALA A 662 -9.25 -36.84 26.82
C ALA A 662 -8.44 -37.79 25.93
N ILE A 663 -7.27 -38.23 26.39
CA ILE A 663 -6.44 -39.23 25.69
C ILE A 663 -7.08 -40.63 25.74
N SER A 664 -7.72 -41.01 26.86
CA SER A 664 -8.33 -42.34 27.01
C SER A 664 -9.70 -42.48 26.33
N LYS A 665 -10.51 -41.42 26.27
CA LYS A 665 -11.91 -41.51 25.83
C LYS A 665 -12.09 -41.88 24.34
N VAL A 666 -11.16 -41.46 23.48
CA VAL A 666 -11.25 -41.78 22.04
C VAL A 666 -10.70 -43.17 21.72
N ALA A 667 -9.81 -43.73 22.55
CA ALA A 667 -9.35 -45.11 22.37
C ALA A 667 -10.54 -46.10 22.44
N HIS A 668 -11.54 -45.80 23.27
CA HIS A 668 -12.78 -46.58 23.36
C HIS A 668 -13.65 -46.46 22.11
N ASP A 669 -13.82 -45.24 21.57
CA ASP A 669 -14.63 -45.01 20.34
C ASP A 669 -13.97 -45.50 19.05
N SER A 670 -12.65 -45.74 19.05
CA SER A 670 -11.94 -46.37 17.94
C SER A 670 -11.90 -47.91 18.01
N GLN A 671 -12.22 -48.50 19.17
CA GLN A 671 -12.17 -49.95 19.39
C GLN A 671 -13.54 -50.63 19.55
N VAL A 672 -14.66 -49.89 19.70
CA VAL A 672 -16.03 -50.48 19.79
C VAL A 672 -16.84 -50.27 18.55
#